data_AF-A0A6P8E5K8-F1
#
_entry.id   AF-A0A6P8E5K8-F1
#
_cell.length_a   1.000
_cell.length_b   1.000
_cell.length_c   1.000
_cell.angle_alpha   90.00
_cell.angle_beta   90.00
_cell.angle_gamma   90.00
#
_symmetry.space_group_name_H-M   'P 1'
#
loop_
_entity.id
_entity.type
_entity.pdbx_description
1 polymer ?
#
loop_
_entity_poly.entity_id
_entity_poly.type
_entity_poly.pdbx_seq_one_letter_code
_entity_poly.pdbx_strand_id
1 'polypeptide(L)'
;MDMDSPMVSEADHDHAEQNGADAAAPALETVMEGEQLGEKSPSPPPQAAQQSPVVGPRHAPTYSLVNATIERKEDCPGPRCGHTLTAVGAVGEEGSPGYIGPRLILFGGATALEGNPFAAGPPSSAGSAGIRLAHPTADVHSYDVLTNKWTKVVPLGEPPTPRAAHVATAVGTMVVIQGGICPVGLAAEDLHVLDLSHQRPRWHKVAVHGPGPGPRYGHAMALVGQRYLMAIGGNDGKRPLDDVWALDTAAKPYEWHKLEPEGEGPPPCMYATASARSDGLLLLCGGRDASGVPLSSAYGLARHRDGRWEWAIAPGISPSPRYQHAAVFVNARLHVSGGALGGGRMVEDSSSVAVLDTAAGVWCDTKSVITSPKTARSSAGAAVADATVELTRRFRHAAAAIGDLIFIYGGLRGGALLDDLLVAEDPTGPETTAASSDSYANVDETRRRLGDGAVLLGNPVAPSVNGDMHTEVSSENGIPHGSRRMSKDVDVLVKASAEEAEAITATMNAAKARQVNGGVDSPDRDRGAEATPSGTMTGPDSASSELSAGVRLHHRAVVIAAESSGALGGMVRQLSIDHFENEGRRVSYGTPENAFAARKLLDRQMSINSVPKTIIAHLLKPRGWKPPVRRQFFLDCNDIADLCDSAERIFSNEPTVLQLKAPMKIFGDLHGQFGDLMRLFDEYGAPSTAGDIAYIDYLFLGDYVDRGQHSLETITLLLALKVEYPRNVHLIRGNHEAADINALFGFRIECIERMGERDGIWTWHRINRLFNWLPLAALIEKKIICMHGGIGRSINHVEQIQSLQRPITMEAGSIVLMDLLWSDPTENDSVEGLRPNARGPGLVTFGPDRVMEFCRNNDLQLIVRAHECVMDGFERFAQGHLITLFSATNYCGTASNAGAILVLGRDLVVVPKLIHPLPPAIPSGEAPSEHIEDTWMQELNANRPPTPTRGRPQITNDRAGFLVLSDEQDQHLEKSEHK
;
A
#
# COMPACT_ATOMS: atom_id res chain seq x y z
N MET A 1 9.64 54.24 64.41
CA MET A 1 10.52 54.95 63.49
C MET A 1 10.06 54.60 62.07
N ASP A 2 8.98 55.26 61.66
CA ASP A 2 8.97 56.23 60.56
C ASP A 2 9.57 55.72 59.23
N MET A 3 8.79 55.41 58.18
CA MET A 3 7.82 56.21 57.40
C MET A 3 8.45 56.59 56.05
N ASP A 4 7.84 56.19 54.93
CA ASP A 4 7.04 57.11 54.10
C ASP A 4 6.38 56.40 52.89
N SER A 5 5.22 56.93 52.48
CA SER A 5 4.47 56.60 51.24
C SER A 5 4.51 57.80 50.27
N PRO A 6 3.97 57.74 49.02
CA PRO A 6 2.52 57.76 48.70
C PRO A 6 2.10 56.63 47.71
N MET A 7 0.84 56.16 47.58
CA MET A 7 -0.50 56.78 47.35
C MET A 7 -0.68 57.40 45.94
N VAL A 8 -1.84 57.37 45.26
CA VAL A 8 -3.22 56.81 45.45
C VAL A 8 -3.81 56.59 44.02
N SER A 9 -4.92 55.90 43.67
CA SER A 9 -6.22 55.53 44.27
C SER A 9 -6.55 54.02 44.04
N GLU A 10 -7.70 53.36 44.34
CA GLU A 10 -9.12 53.70 44.64
C GLU A 10 -10.00 54.12 43.44
N ALA A 11 -11.29 53.75 43.29
CA ALA A 11 -12.18 52.77 43.93
C ALA A 11 -13.25 52.33 42.86
N ASP A 12 -14.22 51.41 43.01
CA ASP A 12 -15.14 51.11 44.14
C ASP A 12 -15.42 49.60 44.33
N HIS A 13 -15.93 49.25 45.53
CA HIS A 13 -16.66 47.99 45.83
C HIS A 13 -18.18 48.27 45.88
N ASP A 14 -19.05 47.26 45.93
CA ASP A 14 -19.70 46.74 47.17
C ASP A 14 -20.86 45.80 46.73
N HIS A 15 -21.40 44.84 47.49
CA HIS A 15 -21.05 44.13 48.73
C HIS A 15 -21.98 42.88 48.86
N ALA A 16 -21.64 41.93 49.76
CA ALA A 16 -22.49 41.02 50.58
C ALA A 16 -23.88 40.49 50.06
N GLU A 17 -24.24 39.20 50.17
CA GLU A 17 -24.45 38.38 51.40
C GLU A 17 -25.47 38.98 52.40
N GLN A 18 -26.39 38.26 53.05
CA GLN A 18 -26.70 36.81 53.15
C GLN A 18 -28.17 36.60 53.65
N ASN A 19 -28.58 35.35 53.92
CA ASN A 19 -29.87 34.87 54.48
C ASN A 19 -31.05 34.72 53.47
N GLY A 20 -31.91 33.69 53.55
CA GLY A 20 -31.86 32.48 54.39
C GLY A 20 -33.20 31.70 54.45
N ALA A 21 -33.17 30.55 55.15
CA ALA A 21 -34.29 29.69 55.58
C ALA A 21 -34.92 28.68 54.58
N ASP A 22 -34.95 27.43 55.06
CA ASP A 22 -35.56 26.21 54.51
C ASP A 22 -37.10 26.25 54.35
N ALA A 23 -37.68 25.39 53.50
CA ALA A 23 -38.33 24.14 53.94
C ALA A 23 -39.24 23.45 52.88
N ALA A 24 -39.27 22.11 52.97
CA ALA A 24 -40.36 21.17 52.58
C ALA A 24 -40.94 21.14 51.14
N ALA A 25 -41.04 19.92 50.60
CA ALA A 25 -41.96 19.58 49.50
C ALA A 25 -43.36 19.23 50.04
N PRO A 26 -44.41 19.39 49.22
CA PRO A 26 -45.23 18.23 48.84
C PRO A 26 -45.61 18.20 47.35
N ALA A 27 -46.46 17.24 46.96
CA ALA A 27 -46.90 16.97 45.57
C ALA A 27 -48.40 17.31 45.36
N LEU A 28 -48.98 16.81 44.25
CA LEU A 28 -50.40 16.86 43.79
C LEU A 28 -50.77 18.11 42.94
N GLU A 29 -51.68 18.05 41.96
CA GLU A 29 -52.49 16.94 41.38
C GLU A 29 -52.10 16.62 39.90
N THR A 30 -52.49 15.58 39.14
CA THR A 30 -53.62 14.60 39.05
C THR A 30 -54.96 15.11 38.48
N VAL A 31 -55.81 14.36 37.73
CA VAL A 31 -55.79 12.98 37.13
C VAL A 31 -56.36 13.03 35.68
N MET A 32 -56.52 11.88 35.00
CA MET A 32 -57.35 11.57 33.80
C MET A 32 -56.79 11.93 32.41
N GLU A 33 -57.30 11.39 31.28
CA GLU A 33 -57.65 10.01 30.82
C GLU A 33 -58.35 10.08 29.44
N GLY A 34 -58.22 9.05 28.58
CA GLY A 34 -58.95 9.00 27.29
C GLY A 34 -58.35 8.06 26.24
N GLU A 35 -58.74 6.78 26.25
CA GLU A 35 -58.38 5.80 25.22
C GLU A 35 -59.28 5.89 23.96
N GLN A 36 -58.73 5.65 22.76
CA GLN A 36 -59.42 4.81 21.76
C GLN A 36 -58.53 4.28 20.60
N LEU A 37 -58.28 2.96 20.65
CA LEU A 37 -58.35 1.99 19.54
C LEU A 37 -58.09 2.45 18.08
N GLY A 38 -56.82 2.45 17.68
CA GLY A 38 -56.22 1.48 16.73
C GLY A 38 -56.78 1.27 15.30
N GLU A 39 -55.85 1.25 14.32
CA GLU A 39 -55.99 0.50 13.07
C GLU A 39 -54.62 -0.05 12.59
N LYS A 40 -54.59 -0.93 11.58
CA LYS A 40 -53.39 -1.65 11.09
C LYS A 40 -53.09 -1.38 9.61
N SER A 41 -51.85 -1.70 9.21
CA SER A 41 -51.32 -1.88 7.83
C SER A 41 -50.61 -0.65 7.20
N PRO A 42 -49.77 -0.84 6.15
CA PRO A 42 -48.76 -1.90 6.00
C PRO A 42 -47.36 -1.35 5.61
N SER A 43 -46.32 -2.17 5.79
CA SER A 43 -44.94 -1.87 5.34
C SER A 43 -44.77 -2.01 3.81
N PRO A 44 -43.96 -1.15 3.15
CA PRO A 44 -43.63 -1.30 1.73
C PRO A 44 -42.74 -2.55 1.45
N PRO A 45 -42.72 -3.07 0.22
CA PRO A 45 -42.09 -4.35 -0.12
C PRO A 45 -40.56 -4.26 -0.33
N PRO A 46 -39.83 -5.39 -0.21
CA PRO A 46 -38.41 -5.45 -0.52
C PRO A 46 -38.14 -5.27 -2.03
N GLN A 47 -37.09 -4.52 -2.36
CA GLN A 47 -36.65 -4.34 -3.75
C GLN A 47 -35.98 -5.61 -4.29
N ALA A 48 -36.20 -5.90 -5.58
CA ALA A 48 -35.59 -7.05 -6.25
C ALA A 48 -34.11 -6.79 -6.58
N ALA A 49 -33.27 -7.82 -6.42
CA ALA A 49 -31.88 -7.75 -6.80
C ALA A 49 -31.75 -7.60 -8.33
N GLN A 50 -31.25 -6.44 -8.78
CA GLN A 50 -30.87 -6.25 -10.17
C GLN A 50 -29.60 -7.06 -10.47
N GLN A 51 -29.53 -7.63 -11.68
CA GLN A 51 -28.29 -8.23 -12.18
C GLN A 51 -27.24 -7.13 -12.36
N SER A 52 -26.03 -7.33 -11.82
CA SER A 52 -24.92 -6.41 -12.00
C SER A 52 -24.54 -6.35 -13.49
N PRO A 53 -24.49 -5.15 -14.12
CA PRO A 53 -24.09 -5.04 -15.51
C PRO A 53 -22.60 -5.39 -15.65
N VAL A 54 -22.23 -5.95 -16.80
CA VAL A 54 -20.82 -6.08 -17.19
C VAL A 54 -20.27 -4.68 -17.40
N VAL A 55 -19.46 -4.19 -16.46
CA VAL A 55 -18.90 -2.83 -16.49
C VAL A 55 -17.93 -2.70 -17.65
N GLY A 56 -18.29 -1.88 -18.64
CA GLY A 56 -17.40 -1.54 -19.76
C GLY A 56 -16.23 -0.65 -19.33
N PRO A 57 -15.19 -0.49 -20.17
CA PRO A 57 -14.05 0.35 -19.84
C PRO A 57 -14.48 1.80 -19.56
N ARG A 58 -14.04 2.35 -18.42
CA ARG A 58 -14.44 3.70 -17.99
C ARG A 58 -13.97 4.75 -18.99
N HIS A 59 -14.78 5.79 -19.20
CA HIS A 59 -14.44 6.91 -20.09
C HIS A 59 -13.29 7.78 -19.55
N ALA A 60 -12.80 8.71 -20.38
CA ALA A 60 -11.91 9.77 -19.92
C ALA A 60 -12.72 10.82 -19.11
N PRO A 61 -12.18 11.36 -18.00
CA PRO A 61 -12.89 12.32 -17.16
C PRO A 61 -13.00 13.70 -17.82
N THR A 62 -14.05 14.44 -17.47
CA THR A 62 -14.27 15.84 -17.87
C THR A 62 -13.50 16.80 -16.96
N TYR A 63 -13.05 17.93 -17.51
CA TYR A 63 -12.31 18.96 -16.76
C TYR A 63 -13.18 20.18 -16.50
N SER A 64 -13.02 20.76 -15.31
CA SER A 64 -13.63 22.03 -14.87
C SER A 64 -12.56 23.09 -14.57
N LEU A 65 -12.97 24.35 -14.47
CA LEU A 65 -12.09 25.47 -14.13
C LEU A 65 -11.95 25.61 -12.60
N VAL A 66 -10.72 25.66 -12.11
CA VAL A 66 -10.42 25.95 -10.69
C VAL A 66 -10.40 27.46 -10.47
N ASN A 67 -11.30 27.97 -9.63
CA ASN A 67 -11.30 29.36 -9.20
C ASN A 67 -10.31 29.55 -8.04
N ALA A 68 -9.03 29.69 -8.36
CA ALA A 68 -7.94 29.67 -7.39
C ALA A 68 -7.73 31.00 -6.65
N THR A 69 -7.48 30.94 -5.35
CA THR A 69 -7.21 32.10 -4.48
C THR A 69 -5.83 32.69 -4.79
N ILE A 70 -5.79 34.02 -4.96
CA ILE A 70 -4.58 34.80 -5.26
C ILE A 70 -4.59 36.03 -4.35
N GLU A 71 -3.68 36.08 -3.37
CA GLU A 71 -3.63 37.19 -2.40
C GLU A 71 -2.88 38.41 -2.94
N ARG A 72 -1.73 38.20 -3.60
CA ARG A 72 -0.95 39.27 -4.22
C ARG A 72 -0.87 39.05 -5.73
N LYS A 73 -0.80 40.13 -6.51
CA LYS A 73 -0.66 40.07 -7.97
C LYS A 73 0.53 39.21 -8.44
N GLU A 74 1.59 39.17 -7.64
CA GLU A 74 2.79 38.36 -7.91
C GLU A 74 2.61 36.86 -7.66
N ASP A 75 1.62 36.44 -6.86
CA ASP A 75 1.36 35.03 -6.57
C ASP A 75 0.80 34.28 -7.79
N CYS A 76 0.07 34.98 -8.66
CA CYS A 76 -0.47 34.45 -9.91
C CYS A 76 0.67 34.03 -10.87
N PRO A 77 0.67 32.79 -11.41
CA PRO A 77 1.63 32.42 -12.45
C PRO A 77 1.39 33.15 -13.78
N GLY A 78 0.15 33.53 -14.08
CA GLY A 78 -0.21 34.24 -15.31
C GLY A 78 0.03 33.44 -16.60
N PRO A 79 -0.21 34.06 -17.77
CA PRO A 79 -0.27 33.33 -19.04
C PRO A 79 1.09 32.80 -19.47
N ARG A 80 1.24 31.47 -19.56
CA ARG A 80 2.52 30.83 -19.88
C ARG A 80 2.39 29.44 -20.50
N CYS A 81 3.36 29.06 -21.32
CA CYS A 81 3.45 27.72 -21.92
C CYS A 81 4.89 27.19 -21.92
N GLY A 82 5.04 25.86 -22.05
CA GLY A 82 6.33 25.19 -21.95
C GLY A 82 6.97 25.29 -20.56
N HIS A 83 6.16 25.56 -19.54
CA HIS A 83 6.51 25.42 -18.12
C HIS A 83 6.39 23.94 -17.71
N THR A 84 6.83 23.63 -16.49
CA THR A 84 6.54 22.33 -15.84
C THR A 84 5.59 22.53 -14.66
N LEU A 85 4.76 21.53 -14.39
CA LEU A 85 3.91 21.42 -13.21
C LEU A 85 4.23 20.07 -12.57
N THR A 86 4.55 20.04 -11.28
CA THR A 86 5.02 18.84 -10.60
C THR A 86 4.30 18.71 -9.26
N ALA A 87 3.60 17.60 -9.04
CA ALA A 87 3.01 17.29 -7.75
C ALA A 87 4.10 16.94 -6.72
N VAL A 88 3.98 17.47 -5.52
CA VAL A 88 4.85 17.19 -4.37
C VAL A 88 3.99 16.84 -3.17
N GLY A 89 4.40 15.80 -2.44
CA GLY A 89 3.69 15.32 -1.26
C GLY A 89 3.65 16.33 -0.11
N ALA A 90 2.85 16.01 0.90
CA ALA A 90 2.85 16.74 2.16
C ALA A 90 4.22 16.67 2.87
N VAL A 91 4.49 17.62 3.77
CA VAL A 91 5.71 17.69 4.57
C VAL A 91 5.33 17.93 6.02
N GLY A 92 5.80 17.06 6.92
CA GLY A 92 5.39 17.02 8.32
C GLY A 92 4.01 16.41 8.52
N GLU A 93 3.60 16.27 9.77
CA GLU A 93 2.33 15.65 10.15
C GLU A 93 1.16 16.62 10.05
N GLU A 94 0.00 16.14 9.60
CA GLU A 94 -1.21 16.95 9.49
C GLU A 94 -1.67 17.48 10.85
N GLY A 95 -2.00 18.77 10.92
CA GLY A 95 -2.32 19.48 12.16
C GLY A 95 -1.10 19.97 12.96
N SER A 96 0.13 19.58 12.59
CA SER A 96 1.34 20.15 13.20
C SER A 96 1.58 21.60 12.73
N PRO A 97 2.20 22.48 13.55
CA PRO A 97 2.53 23.86 13.14
C PRO A 97 3.64 23.94 12.08
N GLY A 98 4.21 22.79 11.69
CA GLY A 98 5.17 22.66 10.59
C GLY A 98 4.56 22.14 9.28
N TYR A 99 3.29 21.71 9.28
CA TYR A 99 2.64 21.03 8.16
C TYR A 99 2.62 21.88 6.89
N ILE A 100 2.98 21.26 5.77
CA ILE A 100 2.79 21.82 4.43
C ILE A 100 2.06 20.77 3.59
N GLY A 101 0.83 21.07 3.19
CA GLY A 101 -0.02 20.14 2.45
C GLY A 101 0.51 19.73 1.06
N PRO A 102 -0.12 18.72 0.42
CA PRO A 102 0.23 18.30 -0.93
C PRO A 102 -0.02 19.44 -1.91
N ARG A 103 0.94 19.70 -2.80
CA ARG A 103 1.01 20.94 -3.58
C ARG A 103 1.58 20.74 -4.98
N LEU A 104 1.12 21.55 -5.92
CA LEU A 104 1.64 21.59 -7.28
C LEU A 104 2.71 22.68 -7.38
N ILE A 105 3.90 22.31 -7.82
CA ILE A 105 5.01 23.22 -8.06
C ILE A 105 5.07 23.52 -9.55
N LEU A 106 4.79 24.77 -9.92
CA LEU A 106 5.01 25.28 -11.25
C LEU A 106 6.39 25.93 -11.34
N PHE A 107 7.16 25.60 -12.38
CA PHE A 107 8.43 26.24 -12.67
C PHE A 107 8.59 26.67 -14.14
N GLY A 108 9.07 27.89 -14.33
CA GLY A 108 9.56 28.41 -15.61
C GLY A 108 8.48 28.58 -16.69
N GLY A 109 8.84 28.27 -17.93
CA GLY A 109 8.04 28.47 -19.13
C GLY A 109 8.20 29.87 -19.72
N ALA A 110 7.54 30.09 -20.86
CA ALA A 110 7.55 31.36 -21.59
C ALA A 110 6.21 32.10 -21.45
N THR A 111 6.27 33.38 -21.12
CA THR A 111 5.11 34.25 -20.84
C THR A 111 4.69 35.12 -22.02
N ALA A 112 5.39 35.02 -23.16
CA ALA A 112 5.08 35.74 -24.40
C ALA A 112 5.48 34.93 -25.64
N LEU A 113 5.12 35.43 -26.82
CA LEU A 113 5.35 34.80 -28.12
C LEU A 113 6.04 35.79 -29.07
N GLU A 114 7.03 35.35 -29.86
CA GLU A 114 7.63 36.20 -30.89
C GLU A 114 6.83 36.11 -32.20
N GLY A 115 6.37 37.25 -32.70
CA GLY A 115 5.79 37.39 -34.04
C GLY A 115 4.55 38.29 -34.08
N ASN A 116 4.52 39.25 -35.02
CA ASN A 116 3.35 40.06 -35.28
C ASN A 116 2.36 39.29 -36.19
N PRO A 117 1.09 39.06 -35.79
CA PRO A 117 0.09 38.35 -36.60
C PRO A 117 -0.19 38.96 -37.99
N PHE A 118 0.17 40.23 -38.23
CA PHE A 118 -0.16 40.97 -39.46
C PHE A 118 1.02 41.18 -40.43
N ALA A 119 2.18 40.56 -40.19
CA ALA A 119 3.36 40.72 -41.04
C ALA A 119 3.30 39.84 -42.31
N ALA A 120 2.60 40.30 -43.35
CA ALA A 120 2.50 39.60 -44.63
C ALA A 120 3.81 39.63 -45.43
N GLY A 121 4.55 38.52 -45.42
CA GLY A 121 5.72 38.27 -46.27
C GLY A 121 5.86 36.77 -46.59
N PRO A 122 6.46 36.39 -47.74
CA PRO A 122 6.57 34.99 -48.13
C PRO A 122 7.52 34.21 -47.18
N PRO A 123 7.17 32.99 -46.77
CA PRO A 123 7.96 32.23 -45.80
C PRO A 123 9.28 31.74 -46.41
N SER A 124 10.40 32.21 -45.87
CA SER A 124 11.72 31.64 -46.16
C SER A 124 11.93 30.35 -45.35
N SER A 125 12.28 29.27 -46.06
CA SER A 125 12.44 27.88 -45.57
C SER A 125 11.16 27.19 -45.06
N ALA A 126 10.81 26.07 -45.70
CA ALA A 126 9.79 25.16 -45.22
C ALA A 126 10.33 24.34 -44.04
N GLY A 127 10.04 24.78 -42.82
CA GLY A 127 10.47 24.10 -41.58
C GLY A 127 10.18 24.89 -40.31
N SER A 128 10.19 26.23 -40.37
CA SER A 128 9.96 27.10 -39.21
C SER A 128 8.46 27.34 -38.88
N ALA A 129 7.59 26.33 -39.06
CA ALA A 129 6.18 26.38 -38.69
C ALA A 129 5.99 26.17 -37.17
N GLY A 130 6.53 27.08 -36.37
CA GLY A 130 6.50 27.01 -34.92
C GLY A 130 6.48 28.39 -34.28
N ILE A 131 5.46 28.64 -33.46
CA ILE A 131 5.39 29.83 -32.60
C ILE A 131 6.63 29.84 -31.69
N ARG A 132 7.47 30.86 -31.89
CA ARG A 132 8.68 31.10 -31.11
C ARG A 132 8.29 31.68 -29.74
N LEU A 133 9.04 31.28 -28.72
CA LEU A 133 8.76 31.62 -27.33
C LEU A 133 9.59 32.83 -26.91
N ALA A 134 8.90 33.86 -26.40
CA ALA A 134 9.53 35.06 -25.86
C ALA A 134 9.41 35.07 -24.33
N HIS A 135 10.33 35.77 -23.66
CA HIS A 135 10.34 35.95 -22.20
C HIS A 135 10.20 34.61 -21.42
N PRO A 136 11.15 33.66 -21.56
CA PRO A 136 11.23 32.54 -20.62
C PRO A 136 11.56 33.05 -19.21
N THR A 137 10.95 32.44 -18.19
CA THR A 137 11.16 32.80 -16.77
C THR A 137 11.84 31.67 -15.97
N ALA A 138 12.32 32.01 -14.78
CA ALA A 138 12.75 31.08 -13.72
C ALA A 138 11.83 31.15 -12.48
N ASP A 139 10.65 31.78 -12.60
CA ASP A 139 9.69 31.88 -11.50
C ASP A 139 9.22 30.50 -11.01
N VAL A 140 9.12 30.36 -9.69
CA VAL A 140 8.50 29.23 -8.99
C VAL A 140 7.18 29.69 -8.39
N HIS A 141 6.09 28.96 -8.65
CA HIS A 141 4.81 29.16 -7.99
C HIS A 141 4.36 27.85 -7.37
N SER A 142 3.78 27.90 -6.17
CA SER A 142 3.17 26.76 -5.49
C SER A 142 1.66 26.95 -5.48
N TYR A 143 0.91 25.92 -5.88
CA TYR A 143 -0.52 25.82 -5.64
C TYR A 143 -0.77 24.80 -4.53
N ASP A 144 -1.32 25.25 -3.42
CA ASP A 144 -1.81 24.39 -2.34
C ASP A 144 -3.21 23.89 -2.71
N VAL A 145 -3.36 22.56 -2.75
CA VAL A 145 -4.63 21.90 -3.12
C VAL A 145 -5.66 22.02 -2.00
N LEU A 146 -5.24 22.03 -0.73
CA LEU A 146 -6.14 22.06 0.42
C LEU A 146 -6.73 23.46 0.66
N THR A 147 -5.91 24.51 0.48
CA THR A 147 -6.36 25.90 0.62
C THR A 147 -6.80 26.55 -0.69
N ASN A 148 -6.76 25.81 -1.82
CA ASN A 148 -7.09 26.31 -3.16
C ASN A 148 -6.40 27.66 -3.45
N LYS A 149 -5.07 27.72 -3.28
CA LYS A 149 -4.32 28.97 -3.22
C LYS A 149 -3.01 28.90 -4.01
N TRP A 150 -2.79 29.88 -4.89
CA TRP A 150 -1.47 30.14 -5.47
C TRP A 150 -0.61 31.00 -4.56
N THR A 151 0.69 30.75 -4.54
CA THR A 151 1.70 31.56 -3.87
C THR A 151 3.01 31.55 -4.67
N LYS A 152 3.60 32.72 -4.90
CA LYS A 152 4.92 32.82 -5.54
C LYS A 152 5.99 32.48 -4.52
N VAL A 153 6.82 31.49 -4.86
CA VAL A 153 7.91 31.03 -4.03
C VAL A 153 9.19 31.75 -4.45
N VAL A 154 9.97 32.20 -3.47
CA VAL A 154 11.32 32.74 -3.67
C VAL A 154 12.30 31.83 -2.93
N PRO A 155 12.83 30.77 -3.58
CA PRO A 155 13.77 29.86 -2.93
C PRO A 155 15.12 30.53 -2.67
N LEU A 156 15.85 30.04 -1.68
CA LEU A 156 17.24 30.42 -1.44
C LEU A 156 18.19 29.69 -2.41
N GLY A 157 19.41 30.19 -2.60
CA GLY A 157 20.40 29.57 -3.51
C GLY A 157 20.24 30.00 -4.98
N GLU A 158 21.06 29.44 -5.86
CA GLU A 158 21.10 29.84 -7.27
C GLU A 158 20.06 29.07 -8.11
N PRO A 159 19.05 29.75 -8.69
CA PRO A 159 18.08 29.10 -9.56
C PRO A 159 18.72 28.64 -10.88
N PRO A 160 18.17 27.60 -11.53
CA PRO A 160 18.45 27.34 -12.94
C PRO A 160 18.10 28.56 -13.79
N THR A 161 18.86 28.77 -14.87
CA THR A 161 18.61 29.87 -15.82
C THR A 161 17.18 29.87 -16.37
N PRO A 162 16.56 31.04 -16.61
CA PRO A 162 15.20 31.14 -17.16
C PRO A 162 15.01 30.28 -18.40
N ARG A 163 13.98 29.44 -18.41
CA ARG A 163 13.84 28.37 -19.41
C ARG A 163 12.40 27.92 -19.68
N ALA A 164 12.20 27.39 -20.88
CA ALA A 164 10.98 26.72 -21.32
C ALA A 164 11.31 25.44 -22.10
N ALA A 165 10.34 24.52 -22.19
CA ALA A 165 10.53 23.18 -22.78
C ALA A 165 11.66 22.35 -22.11
N HIS A 166 11.93 22.65 -20.84
CA HIS A 166 12.66 21.81 -19.90
C HIS A 166 11.75 20.70 -19.35
N VAL A 167 12.32 19.81 -18.55
CA VAL A 167 11.58 18.78 -17.80
C VAL A 167 11.70 19.03 -16.30
N ALA A 168 10.73 18.52 -15.54
CA ALA A 168 10.78 18.46 -14.09
C ALA A 168 10.11 17.18 -13.58
N THR A 169 10.62 16.60 -12.50
CA THR A 169 9.99 15.45 -11.83
C THR A 169 10.21 15.48 -10.32
N ALA A 170 9.34 14.82 -9.57
CA ALA A 170 9.46 14.73 -8.11
C ALA A 170 10.42 13.61 -7.71
N VAL A 171 11.24 13.87 -6.69
CA VAL A 171 12.04 12.86 -5.98
C VAL A 171 11.79 13.09 -4.49
N GLY A 172 10.85 12.33 -3.93
CA GLY A 172 10.30 12.58 -2.61
C GLY A 172 9.69 13.99 -2.50
N THR A 173 10.21 14.77 -1.56
CA THR A 173 9.82 16.18 -1.28
C THR A 173 10.54 17.21 -2.16
N MET A 174 11.35 16.78 -3.13
CA MET A 174 12.17 17.68 -3.97
C MET A 174 11.73 17.64 -5.44
N VAL A 175 11.89 18.75 -6.16
CA VAL A 175 11.64 18.82 -7.61
C VAL A 175 12.96 18.94 -8.37
N VAL A 176 13.26 17.94 -9.20
CA VAL A 176 14.46 17.89 -10.04
C VAL A 176 14.14 18.46 -11.42
N ILE A 177 14.98 19.35 -11.94
CA ILE A 177 14.81 20.09 -13.21
C ILE A 177 16.08 19.95 -14.06
N GLN A 178 15.90 19.72 -15.37
CA GLN A 178 17.01 19.49 -16.32
C GLN A 178 16.69 19.99 -17.73
N GLY A 179 17.71 20.48 -18.44
CA GLY A 179 17.63 20.87 -19.86
C GLY A 179 16.67 22.04 -20.16
N GLY A 180 16.23 22.15 -21.41
CA GLY A 180 15.32 23.18 -21.92
C GLY A 180 15.95 24.22 -22.85
N ILE A 181 15.17 25.24 -23.23
CA ILE A 181 15.59 26.41 -24.02
C ILE A 181 15.66 27.64 -23.10
N CYS A 182 16.80 28.33 -23.12
CA CYS A 182 17.08 29.59 -22.42
C CYS A 182 17.19 30.77 -23.43
N PRO A 183 17.23 32.04 -22.98
CA PRO A 183 17.44 33.20 -23.86
C PRO A 183 18.71 33.16 -24.73
N VAL A 184 19.73 32.40 -24.29
CA VAL A 184 21.06 32.32 -24.92
C VAL A 184 21.28 31.05 -25.76
N GLY A 185 20.26 30.20 -25.91
CA GLY A 185 20.36 28.90 -26.59
C GLY A 185 19.75 27.77 -25.78
N LEU A 186 20.26 26.54 -25.93
CA LEU A 186 19.87 25.45 -25.03
C LEU A 186 20.41 25.71 -23.61
N ALA A 187 19.69 25.19 -22.62
CA ALA A 187 20.23 25.08 -21.26
C ALA A 187 21.52 24.24 -21.27
N ALA A 188 22.39 24.48 -20.29
CA ALA A 188 23.55 23.63 -20.07
C ALA A 188 23.12 22.20 -19.69
N GLU A 189 24.08 21.28 -19.64
CA GLU A 189 23.90 20.01 -18.94
C GLU A 189 23.91 20.26 -17.42
N ASP A 190 22.82 20.86 -16.94
CA ASP A 190 22.61 21.19 -15.54
C ASP A 190 21.46 20.37 -14.94
N LEU A 191 21.66 19.96 -13.69
CA LEU A 191 20.69 19.23 -12.88
C LEU A 191 20.46 20.05 -11.62
N HIS A 192 19.35 20.80 -11.59
CA HIS A 192 18.96 21.63 -10.46
C HIS A 192 17.87 20.94 -9.66
N VAL A 193 17.95 21.04 -8.33
CA VAL A 193 17.00 20.46 -7.39
C VAL A 193 16.43 21.58 -6.53
N LEU A 194 15.11 21.76 -6.60
CA LEU A 194 14.35 22.58 -5.68
C LEU A 194 13.93 21.71 -4.50
N ASP A 195 14.62 21.86 -3.38
CA ASP A 195 14.28 21.25 -2.11
C ASP A 195 13.12 22.00 -1.46
N LEU A 196 12.03 21.28 -1.16
CA LEU A 196 10.81 21.81 -0.52
C LEU A 196 10.53 21.11 0.83
N SER A 197 11.52 20.40 1.38
CA SER A 197 11.43 19.64 2.65
C SER A 197 11.38 20.54 3.89
N HIS A 198 11.46 21.85 3.70
CA HIS A 198 11.48 22.87 4.75
C HIS A 198 10.63 24.08 4.32
N GLN A 199 10.09 24.82 5.30
CA GLN A 199 9.29 26.04 5.09
C GLN A 199 9.99 27.16 4.28
N ARG A 200 11.31 27.08 4.09
CA ARG A 200 12.08 27.94 3.18
C ARG A 200 12.75 27.07 2.10
N PRO A 201 12.11 26.92 0.92
CA PRO A 201 12.66 26.14 -0.18
C PRO A 201 14.02 26.62 -0.66
N ARG A 202 14.82 25.72 -1.24
CA ARG A 202 16.19 26.01 -1.66
C ARG A 202 16.56 25.34 -2.99
N TRP A 203 17.32 26.06 -3.81
CA TRP A 203 17.98 25.53 -4.98
C TRP A 203 19.33 24.91 -4.62
N HIS A 204 19.54 23.70 -5.10
CA HIS A 204 20.82 23.01 -5.08
C HIS A 204 21.17 22.62 -6.53
N LYS A 205 22.41 22.89 -6.97
CA LYS A 205 22.93 22.35 -8.22
C LYS A 205 23.64 21.03 -7.92
N VAL A 206 23.21 19.94 -8.54
CA VAL A 206 23.77 18.61 -8.31
C VAL A 206 25.05 18.44 -9.13
N ALA A 207 26.14 18.06 -8.46
CA ALA A 207 27.36 17.62 -9.12
C ALA A 207 27.17 16.16 -9.58
N VAL A 208 27.02 15.97 -10.90
CA VAL A 208 26.98 14.67 -11.56
C VAL A 208 28.36 14.40 -12.18
N HIS A 209 28.82 13.16 -12.08
CA HIS A 209 30.11 12.71 -12.62
C HIS A 209 29.90 11.93 -13.93
N GLY A 210 30.96 11.83 -14.73
CA GLY A 210 30.89 11.21 -16.06
C GLY A 210 30.17 12.06 -17.11
N PRO A 211 29.96 11.52 -18.33
CA PRO A 211 29.08 12.10 -19.33
C PRO A 211 27.61 11.83 -18.99
N GLY A 212 26.69 12.64 -19.49
CA GLY A 212 25.26 12.44 -19.36
C GLY A 212 24.47 12.77 -20.62
N PRO A 213 23.15 13.04 -20.51
CA PRO A 213 22.28 13.32 -21.64
C PRO A 213 22.62 14.61 -22.41
N GLY A 214 23.48 15.48 -21.91
CA GLY A 214 23.89 16.71 -22.59
C GLY A 214 22.80 17.79 -22.70
N PRO A 215 23.12 18.94 -23.35
CA PRO A 215 22.16 19.99 -23.67
C PRO A 215 21.04 19.50 -24.59
N ARG A 216 19.80 19.44 -24.09
CA ARG A 216 18.61 19.04 -24.85
C ARG A 216 17.34 19.73 -24.36
N TYR A 217 16.32 19.74 -25.22
CA TYR A 217 14.99 20.29 -24.91
C TYR A 217 13.87 19.42 -25.47
N GLY A 218 12.69 19.51 -24.86
CA GLY A 218 11.51 18.73 -25.27
C GLY A 218 11.72 17.21 -25.18
N HIS A 219 12.66 16.76 -24.33
CA HIS A 219 12.76 15.37 -23.88
C HIS A 219 11.69 15.08 -22.83
N ALA A 220 11.61 13.83 -22.39
CA ALA A 220 10.79 13.44 -21.25
C ALA A 220 11.67 13.03 -20.06
N MET A 221 11.17 13.19 -18.82
CA MET A 221 11.86 12.74 -17.62
C MET A 221 10.87 12.29 -16.53
N ALA A 222 11.15 11.16 -15.89
CA ALA A 222 10.35 10.60 -14.80
C ALA A 222 11.22 9.80 -13.81
N LEU A 223 10.80 9.73 -12.55
CA LEU A 223 11.42 8.85 -11.55
C LEU A 223 10.80 7.45 -11.61
N VAL A 224 11.58 6.46 -12.04
CA VAL A 224 11.15 5.07 -12.21
C VAL A 224 11.53 4.23 -10.98
N GLY A 225 10.59 3.43 -10.47
CA GLY A 225 10.78 2.57 -9.30
C GLY A 225 11.20 3.31 -8.03
N GLN A 226 10.90 4.61 -7.91
CA GLN A 226 11.38 5.53 -6.86
C GLN A 226 12.91 5.65 -6.73
N ARG A 227 13.68 5.25 -7.75
CA ARG A 227 15.16 5.20 -7.69
C ARG A 227 15.87 5.69 -8.96
N TYR A 228 15.34 5.39 -10.14
CA TYR A 228 16.03 5.69 -11.40
C TYR A 228 15.41 6.93 -12.05
N LEU A 229 16.11 8.05 -11.98
CA LEU A 229 15.75 9.25 -12.72
C LEU A 229 16.04 9.00 -14.21
N MET A 230 15.00 8.81 -15.01
CA MET A 230 15.12 8.54 -16.44
C MET A 230 14.97 9.82 -17.24
N ALA A 231 15.89 10.07 -18.19
CA ALA A 231 15.76 11.08 -19.23
C ALA A 231 15.71 10.41 -20.61
N ILE A 232 14.72 10.73 -21.43
CA ILE A 232 14.38 10.00 -22.67
C ILE A 232 14.20 10.96 -23.85
N GLY A 233 14.96 10.74 -24.93
CA GLY A 233 14.81 11.40 -26.22
C GLY A 233 14.95 12.94 -26.17
N GLY A 234 14.11 13.65 -26.93
CA GLY A 234 14.15 15.11 -27.05
C GLY A 234 14.96 15.57 -28.25
N ASN A 235 15.60 16.75 -28.18
CA ASN A 235 16.36 17.32 -29.30
C ASN A 235 17.62 18.06 -28.83
N ASP A 236 18.76 17.80 -29.50
CA ASP A 236 20.10 18.36 -29.20
C ASP A 236 20.37 19.74 -29.85
N GLY A 237 19.34 20.36 -30.43
CA GLY A 237 19.44 21.57 -31.25
C GLY A 237 19.74 21.31 -32.73
N LYS A 238 19.98 20.05 -33.12
CA LYS A 238 20.26 19.63 -34.51
C LYS A 238 19.28 18.57 -34.99
N ARG A 239 18.93 17.60 -34.13
CA ARG A 239 18.07 16.44 -34.44
C ARG A 239 17.30 15.97 -33.20
N PRO A 240 16.15 15.30 -33.39
CA PRO A 240 15.55 14.50 -32.33
C PRO A 240 16.46 13.32 -31.93
N LEU A 241 16.20 12.79 -30.73
CA LEU A 241 16.97 11.71 -30.11
C LEU A 241 16.05 10.56 -29.66
N ASP A 242 16.62 9.37 -29.59
CA ASP A 242 16.04 8.08 -29.18
C ASP A 242 16.68 7.52 -27.89
N ASP A 243 17.70 8.20 -27.35
CA ASP A 243 18.49 7.70 -26.23
C ASP A 243 17.78 7.78 -24.88
N VAL A 244 18.08 6.79 -24.04
CA VAL A 244 17.62 6.66 -22.67
C VAL A 244 18.82 6.80 -21.73
N TRP A 245 18.69 7.63 -20.71
CA TRP A 245 19.70 7.83 -19.67
C TRP A 245 19.09 7.64 -18.29
N ALA A 246 19.78 6.91 -17.42
CA ALA A 246 19.38 6.66 -16.04
C ALA A 246 20.38 7.28 -15.06
N LEU A 247 19.89 7.91 -14.01
CA LEU A 247 20.69 8.30 -12.83
C LEU A 247 20.08 7.64 -11.60
N ASP A 248 20.88 6.87 -10.87
CA ASP A 248 20.47 6.20 -9.64
C ASP A 248 20.51 7.20 -8.47
N THR A 249 19.34 7.61 -7.97
CA THR A 249 19.23 8.62 -6.91
C THR A 249 19.71 8.11 -5.55
N ALA A 250 19.89 6.80 -5.39
CA ALA A 250 20.39 6.17 -4.17
C ALA A 250 21.91 5.94 -4.18
N ALA A 251 22.58 6.03 -5.33
CA ALA A 251 24.03 5.85 -5.47
C ALA A 251 24.79 7.18 -5.36
N LYS A 252 26.02 7.13 -4.82
CA LYS A 252 26.96 8.27 -4.82
C LYS A 252 28.38 7.75 -5.19
N PRO A 253 29.14 8.43 -6.06
CA PRO A 253 28.82 9.66 -6.78
C PRO A 253 27.58 9.53 -7.69
N TYR A 254 26.87 10.63 -7.90
CA TYR A 254 25.76 10.65 -8.85
C TYR A 254 26.33 10.61 -10.27
N GLU A 255 25.91 9.64 -11.08
CA GLU A 255 26.45 9.37 -12.42
C GLU A 255 25.32 9.01 -13.39
N TRP A 256 25.30 9.68 -14.56
CA TRP A 256 24.40 9.34 -15.65
C TRP A 256 24.92 8.13 -16.42
N HIS A 257 24.07 7.11 -16.56
CA HIS A 257 24.35 5.90 -17.32
C HIS A 257 23.46 5.88 -18.56
N LYS A 258 24.05 5.86 -19.76
CA LYS A 258 23.27 5.61 -20.99
C LYS A 258 22.79 4.16 -20.95
N LEU A 259 21.51 3.95 -21.18
CA LEU A 259 20.92 2.64 -21.36
C LEU A 259 20.81 2.32 -22.86
N GLU A 260 20.93 1.02 -23.16
CA GLU A 260 20.56 0.42 -24.44
C GLU A 260 19.46 -0.62 -24.13
N PRO A 261 18.18 -0.24 -24.02
CA PRO A 261 17.12 -1.20 -23.68
C PRO A 261 16.85 -2.18 -24.82
N GLU A 262 16.42 -3.39 -24.46
CA GLU A 262 15.97 -4.43 -25.38
C GLU A 262 14.58 -4.08 -25.97
N GLY A 263 14.14 -4.81 -27.01
CA GLY A 263 12.82 -4.61 -27.63
C GLY A 263 12.74 -3.48 -28.67
N GLU A 264 11.53 -3.22 -29.20
CA GLU A 264 11.30 -2.17 -30.20
C GLU A 264 10.97 -0.84 -29.51
N GLY A 265 12.02 -0.02 -29.33
CA GLY A 265 11.91 1.29 -28.71
C GLY A 265 11.24 2.39 -29.55
N PRO A 266 10.97 3.55 -28.94
CA PRO A 266 10.45 4.71 -29.65
C PRO A 266 11.45 5.24 -30.70
N PRO A 267 10.99 5.66 -31.89
CA PRO A 267 11.86 6.32 -32.87
C PRO A 267 12.34 7.68 -32.35
N PRO A 268 13.45 8.24 -32.88
CA PRO A 268 13.99 9.53 -32.47
C PRO A 268 12.93 10.64 -32.47
N CYS A 269 12.57 11.15 -31.29
CA CYS A 269 11.42 12.02 -31.14
C CYS A 269 11.60 13.12 -30.09
N MET A 270 10.81 14.19 -30.25
CA MET A 270 10.76 15.31 -29.33
C MET A 270 9.31 15.70 -29.00
N TYR A 271 9.12 16.32 -27.84
CA TYR A 271 7.82 16.67 -27.27
C TYR A 271 6.84 15.49 -27.14
N ALA A 272 7.39 14.28 -26.96
CA ALA A 272 6.69 13.17 -26.31
C ALA A 272 6.54 13.49 -24.81
N THR A 273 5.73 12.71 -24.10
CA THR A 273 5.65 12.79 -22.63
C THR A 273 5.86 11.43 -22.02
N ALA A 274 6.52 11.38 -20.86
CA ALA A 274 6.66 10.18 -20.07
C ALA A 274 5.97 10.39 -18.71
N SER A 275 5.31 9.36 -18.22
CA SER A 275 4.90 9.26 -16.82
C SER A 275 5.31 7.88 -16.30
N ALA A 276 5.74 7.82 -15.04
CA ALA A 276 6.05 6.57 -14.36
C ALA A 276 5.00 6.32 -13.28
N ARG A 277 4.49 5.09 -13.22
CA ARG A 277 3.65 4.63 -12.11
C ARG A 277 4.56 4.31 -10.90
N SER A 278 3.96 4.10 -9.73
CA SER A 278 4.68 3.89 -8.45
C SER A 278 5.55 2.63 -8.40
N ASP A 279 5.44 1.75 -9.39
CA ASP A 279 5.92 0.38 -9.36
C ASP A 279 7.36 0.07 -9.84
N GLY A 280 7.93 0.64 -10.91
CA GLY A 280 7.35 1.61 -11.83
C GLY A 280 7.46 1.17 -13.29
N LEU A 281 6.30 0.88 -13.88
CA LEU A 281 6.12 0.96 -15.33
C LEU A 281 6.22 2.43 -15.77
N LEU A 282 7.15 2.74 -16.67
CA LEU A 282 7.18 4.01 -17.39
C LEU A 282 6.41 3.87 -18.71
N LEU A 283 5.50 4.79 -19.00
CA LEU A 283 4.87 4.92 -20.31
C LEU A 283 5.33 6.22 -20.99
N LEU A 284 5.84 6.11 -22.21
CA LEU A 284 6.17 7.22 -23.12
C LEU A 284 5.11 7.30 -24.21
N CYS A 285 4.55 8.49 -24.46
CA CYS A 285 3.48 8.69 -25.44
C CYS A 285 3.82 9.77 -26.49
N GLY A 286 3.48 9.48 -27.74
CA GLY A 286 3.45 10.43 -28.86
C GLY A 286 4.80 11.11 -29.13
N GLY A 287 4.76 12.43 -29.31
CA GLY A 287 5.88 13.24 -29.76
C GLY A 287 5.86 13.47 -31.27
N ARG A 288 6.97 13.97 -31.82
CA ARG A 288 7.17 14.16 -33.25
C ARG A 288 8.60 13.83 -33.67
N ASP A 289 8.74 13.42 -34.92
CA ASP A 289 10.01 13.08 -35.56
C ASP A 289 10.81 14.33 -36.03
N ALA A 290 11.85 14.11 -36.84
CA ALA A 290 12.67 15.16 -37.44
C ALA A 290 11.96 15.93 -38.57
N SER A 291 10.98 15.33 -39.25
CA SER A 291 10.17 16.01 -40.27
C SER A 291 9.04 16.87 -39.68
N GLY A 292 8.77 16.73 -38.38
CA GLY A 292 7.68 17.39 -37.67
C GLY A 292 6.35 16.64 -37.76
N VAL A 293 6.36 15.40 -38.23
CA VAL A 293 5.22 14.48 -38.24
C VAL A 293 4.93 14.03 -36.80
N PRO A 294 3.69 14.19 -36.31
CA PRO A 294 3.30 13.69 -35.00
C PRO A 294 3.26 12.16 -34.96
N LEU A 295 3.65 11.58 -33.83
CA LEU A 295 3.60 10.14 -33.56
C LEU A 295 2.31 9.78 -32.80
N SER A 296 1.71 8.63 -33.12
CA SER A 296 0.61 8.02 -32.36
C SER A 296 1.05 6.84 -31.50
N SER A 297 2.30 6.39 -31.59
CA SER A 297 2.79 5.28 -30.77
C SER A 297 2.84 5.65 -29.28
N ALA A 298 2.65 4.64 -28.43
CA ALA A 298 2.93 4.70 -27.00
C ALA A 298 3.74 3.46 -26.65
N TYR A 299 4.73 3.60 -25.77
CA TYR A 299 5.70 2.55 -25.43
C TYR A 299 5.82 2.43 -23.91
N GLY A 300 5.87 1.21 -23.40
CA GLY A 300 6.26 0.92 -22.03
C GLY A 300 7.74 0.62 -21.93
N LEU A 301 8.43 1.27 -20.99
CA LEU A 301 9.78 0.92 -20.54
C LEU A 301 9.65 0.26 -19.17
N ALA A 302 10.04 -1.01 -19.09
CA ALA A 302 10.05 -1.78 -17.85
C ALA A 302 11.47 -2.28 -17.54
N ARG A 303 11.71 -2.64 -16.27
CA ARG A 303 12.97 -3.27 -15.84
C ARG A 303 12.74 -4.73 -15.47
N HIS A 304 13.56 -5.61 -16.03
CA HIS A 304 13.59 -7.02 -15.68
C HIS A 304 14.29 -7.27 -14.34
N ARG A 305 14.06 -8.45 -13.76
CA ARG A 305 14.62 -8.87 -12.46
C ARG A 305 16.15 -8.94 -12.48
N ASP A 306 16.70 -9.38 -13.60
CA ASP A 306 18.14 -9.40 -13.91
C ASP A 306 18.74 -7.99 -14.13
N GLY A 307 17.92 -6.96 -14.04
CA GLY A 307 18.32 -5.56 -14.12
C GLY A 307 18.37 -4.97 -15.53
N ARG A 308 18.15 -5.75 -16.60
CA ARG A 308 18.01 -5.23 -17.97
C ARG A 308 16.73 -4.39 -18.10
N TRP A 309 16.68 -3.56 -19.13
CA TRP A 309 15.54 -2.71 -19.47
C TRP A 309 14.98 -3.14 -20.82
N GLU A 310 13.65 -3.15 -20.98
CA GLU A 310 12.99 -3.52 -22.23
C GLU A 310 11.90 -2.51 -22.61
N TRP A 311 11.84 -2.18 -23.90
CA TRP A 311 10.77 -1.47 -24.55
C TRP A 311 9.73 -2.42 -25.13
N ALA A 312 8.46 -2.22 -24.74
CA ALA A 312 7.30 -2.86 -25.35
C ALA A 312 6.35 -1.79 -25.92
N ILE A 313 5.58 -2.14 -26.96
CA ILE A 313 4.49 -1.28 -27.44
C ILE A 313 3.34 -1.32 -26.42
N ALA A 314 2.82 -0.16 -26.03
CA ALA A 314 1.74 -0.07 -25.05
C ALA A 314 0.42 -0.64 -25.64
N PRO A 315 -0.41 -1.31 -24.82
CA PRO A 315 -1.58 -2.04 -25.31
C PRO A 315 -2.69 -1.13 -25.85
N GLY A 316 -3.53 -1.72 -26.71
CA GLY A 316 -4.69 -1.07 -27.31
C GLY A 316 -4.36 -0.13 -28.48
N ILE A 317 -5.38 0.52 -29.02
CA ILE A 317 -5.22 1.48 -30.12
C ILE A 317 -5.00 2.87 -29.53
N SER A 318 -3.74 3.28 -29.47
CA SER A 318 -3.30 4.59 -29.01
C SER A 318 -3.99 5.75 -29.78
N PRO A 319 -4.30 6.88 -29.11
CA PRO A 319 -5.06 7.99 -29.67
C PRO A 319 -4.37 8.69 -30.86
N SER A 320 -5.11 9.63 -31.47
CA SER A 320 -4.66 10.39 -32.64
C SER A 320 -3.24 10.99 -32.46
N PRO A 321 -2.38 10.94 -33.48
CA PRO A 321 -0.97 11.33 -33.39
C PRO A 321 -0.76 12.73 -32.82
N ARG A 322 0.13 12.92 -31.84
CA ARG A 322 0.26 14.20 -31.11
C ARG A 322 1.62 14.47 -30.49
N TYR A 323 2.02 15.74 -30.46
CA TYR A 323 3.18 16.26 -29.72
C TYR A 323 2.78 17.46 -28.85
N GLN A 324 3.59 17.86 -27.86
CA GLN A 324 3.28 18.99 -26.96
C GLN A 324 1.94 18.83 -26.20
N HIS A 325 1.54 17.59 -25.93
CA HIS A 325 0.52 17.23 -24.96
C HIS A 325 1.12 17.17 -23.55
N ALA A 326 0.31 16.88 -22.54
CA ALA A 326 0.78 16.45 -21.21
C ALA A 326 0.27 15.03 -20.93
N ALA A 327 0.99 14.25 -20.11
CA ALA A 327 0.50 12.96 -19.63
C ALA A 327 0.87 12.72 -18.15
N VAL A 328 -0.03 12.08 -17.40
CA VAL A 328 0.15 11.75 -15.99
C VAL A 328 -0.58 10.46 -15.62
N PHE A 329 0.02 9.64 -14.77
CA PHE A 329 -0.67 8.50 -14.16
C PHE A 329 -1.60 8.94 -13.02
N VAL A 330 -2.82 8.40 -13.00
CA VAL A 330 -3.67 8.29 -11.82
C VAL A 330 -3.98 6.82 -11.62
N ASN A 331 -3.56 6.27 -10.48
CA ASN A 331 -3.70 4.86 -10.15
C ASN A 331 -3.15 3.94 -11.27
N ALA A 332 -4.00 3.18 -11.94
CA ALA A 332 -3.64 2.29 -13.06
C ALA A 332 -3.93 2.89 -14.46
N ARG A 333 -4.27 4.18 -14.55
CA ARG A 333 -4.69 4.84 -15.78
C ARG A 333 -3.72 5.96 -16.16
N LEU A 334 -3.29 6.00 -17.42
CA LEU A 334 -2.46 7.08 -17.95
C LEU A 334 -3.34 8.09 -18.67
N HIS A 335 -3.46 9.30 -18.13
CA HIS A 335 -4.26 10.39 -18.68
C HIS A 335 -3.41 11.26 -19.58
N VAL A 336 -3.76 11.32 -20.87
CA VAL A 336 -3.12 12.14 -21.90
C VAL A 336 -4.05 13.29 -22.25
N SER A 337 -3.57 14.53 -22.13
CA SER A 337 -4.37 15.75 -22.35
C SER A 337 -3.75 16.68 -23.40
N GLY A 338 -4.60 17.23 -24.25
CA GLY A 338 -4.29 18.16 -25.33
C GLY A 338 -3.31 17.61 -26.38
N GLY A 339 -2.53 18.52 -26.94
CA GLY A 339 -1.50 18.27 -27.95
C GLY A 339 -1.76 18.95 -29.29
N ALA A 340 -0.72 18.96 -30.12
CA ALA A 340 -0.73 19.47 -31.48
C ALA A 340 -0.51 18.35 -32.51
N LEU A 341 -1.19 18.52 -33.64
CA LEU A 341 -1.04 17.78 -34.89
C LEU A 341 -0.01 18.48 -35.81
N GLY A 342 0.36 17.82 -36.91
CA GLY A 342 1.22 18.39 -37.95
C GLY A 342 0.71 19.76 -38.45
N GLY A 343 1.61 20.74 -38.45
CA GLY A 343 1.33 22.14 -38.77
C GLY A 343 0.87 23.01 -37.59
N GLY A 344 0.97 22.53 -36.34
CA GLY A 344 0.60 23.31 -35.15
C GLY A 344 -0.91 23.46 -34.92
N ARG A 345 -1.73 22.72 -35.67
CA ARG A 345 -3.17 22.59 -35.41
C ARG A 345 -3.38 21.79 -34.14
N MET A 346 -4.33 22.17 -33.30
CA MET A 346 -4.63 21.44 -32.06
C MET A 346 -5.29 20.09 -32.38
N VAL A 347 -5.20 19.14 -31.44
CA VAL A 347 -5.98 17.90 -31.48
C VAL A 347 -7.49 18.22 -31.45
N GLU A 348 -8.30 17.38 -32.10
CA GLU A 348 -9.76 17.51 -32.19
C GLU A 348 -10.47 17.15 -30.87
N ASP A 349 -11.62 17.76 -30.67
CA ASP A 349 -12.35 17.87 -29.41
C ASP A 349 -12.60 16.49 -28.76
N SER A 350 -13.15 15.52 -29.48
CA SER A 350 -13.40 14.15 -28.96
C SER A 350 -12.13 13.30 -28.75
N SER A 351 -10.95 13.89 -28.83
CA SER A 351 -9.67 13.24 -28.58
C SER A 351 -8.67 14.17 -27.88
N SER A 352 -9.12 15.35 -27.41
CA SER A 352 -8.31 16.24 -26.59
C SER A 352 -7.87 15.56 -25.29
N VAL A 353 -8.75 14.78 -24.67
CA VAL A 353 -8.42 13.84 -23.58
C VAL A 353 -8.48 12.41 -24.10
N ALA A 354 -7.48 11.61 -23.77
CA ALA A 354 -7.46 10.16 -23.96
C ALA A 354 -6.83 9.50 -22.72
N VAL A 355 -7.28 8.32 -22.35
CA VAL A 355 -6.84 7.61 -21.14
C VAL A 355 -6.54 6.15 -21.48
N LEU A 356 -5.32 5.68 -21.23
CA LEU A 356 -5.00 4.25 -21.28
C LEU A 356 -5.33 3.63 -19.93
N ASP A 357 -6.31 2.75 -19.90
CA ASP A 357 -6.48 1.82 -18.78
C ASP A 357 -5.48 0.67 -18.95
N THR A 358 -4.44 0.66 -18.11
CA THR A 358 -3.37 -0.35 -18.21
C THR A 358 -3.78 -1.73 -17.68
N ALA A 359 -4.90 -1.84 -16.95
CA ALA A 359 -5.42 -3.11 -16.48
C ALA A 359 -6.35 -3.76 -17.51
N ALA A 360 -7.18 -2.95 -18.20
CA ALA A 360 -8.03 -3.41 -19.30
C ALA A 360 -7.31 -3.44 -20.67
N GLY A 361 -6.12 -2.83 -20.79
CA GLY A 361 -5.33 -2.81 -22.02
C GLY A 361 -5.93 -1.97 -23.15
N VAL A 362 -6.78 -0.98 -22.82
CA VAL A 362 -7.55 -0.20 -23.79
C VAL A 362 -7.44 1.30 -23.56
N TRP A 363 -7.46 2.04 -24.66
CA TRP A 363 -7.57 3.49 -24.65
C TRP A 363 -9.04 3.93 -24.69
N CYS A 364 -9.41 4.93 -23.89
CA CYS A 364 -10.72 5.55 -23.86
C CYS A 364 -10.60 7.06 -24.10
N ASP A 365 -11.60 7.65 -24.77
CA ASP A 365 -11.83 9.10 -24.77
C ASP A 365 -13.10 9.43 -23.94
N THR A 366 -13.54 10.69 -23.97
CA THR A 366 -14.73 11.16 -23.23
C THR A 366 -16.06 10.61 -23.76
N LYS A 367 -16.05 9.83 -24.86
CA LYS A 367 -17.25 9.29 -25.51
C LYS A 367 -17.25 7.76 -25.63
N SER A 368 -16.09 7.12 -25.82
CA SER A 368 -16.00 5.67 -25.99
C SER A 368 -14.59 5.11 -25.79
N VAL A 369 -14.46 3.79 -25.81
CA VAL A 369 -13.19 3.12 -26.16
C VAL A 369 -12.74 3.59 -27.55
N ILE A 370 -11.43 3.79 -27.72
CA ILE A 370 -10.80 4.15 -28.99
C ILE A 370 -10.59 2.86 -29.80
N THR A 371 -11.50 2.60 -30.74
CA THR A 371 -11.50 1.38 -31.58
C THR A 371 -10.79 1.55 -32.92
N SER A 372 -10.29 2.75 -33.24
CA SER A 372 -9.51 3.02 -34.46
C SER A 372 -8.69 4.32 -34.31
N PRO A 373 -7.54 4.45 -35.00
CA PRO A 373 -6.80 5.71 -35.04
C PRO A 373 -7.61 6.77 -35.78
N LYS A 374 -8.20 7.72 -35.05
CA LYS A 374 -8.94 8.85 -35.63
C LYS A 374 -8.01 9.71 -36.50
N THR A 375 -8.12 9.57 -37.82
CA THR A 375 -7.40 10.42 -38.78
C THR A 375 -8.08 11.79 -38.87
N ALA A 376 -7.29 12.87 -38.92
CA ALA A 376 -7.75 14.25 -38.74
C ALA A 376 -8.46 14.85 -39.98
N ARG A 377 -9.49 14.15 -40.50
CA ARG A 377 -10.29 14.49 -41.69
C ARG A 377 -11.74 13.94 -41.67
N SER A 378 -12.48 14.10 -40.57
CA SER A 378 -13.97 14.20 -40.57
C SER A 378 -14.43 14.59 -39.15
N SER A 379 -15.40 15.48 -38.93
CA SER A 379 -16.50 15.90 -39.80
C SER A 379 -16.81 17.39 -39.73
N ALA A 380 -17.12 18.00 -40.88
CA ALA A 380 -17.76 19.31 -40.93
C ALA A 380 -19.28 19.14 -40.80
N GLY A 381 -19.76 18.91 -39.58
CA GLY A 381 -21.18 18.80 -39.23
C GLY A 381 -21.45 19.52 -37.91
N ALA A 382 -22.54 20.27 -37.84
CA ALA A 382 -22.82 21.15 -36.71
C ALA A 382 -23.12 20.35 -35.42
N ALA A 383 -22.13 20.25 -34.54
CA ALA A 383 -22.31 19.88 -33.15
C ALA A 383 -22.22 21.15 -32.29
N VAL A 384 -23.05 21.25 -31.25
CA VAL A 384 -22.85 22.25 -30.20
C VAL A 384 -21.52 21.93 -29.52
N ALA A 385 -20.60 22.89 -29.51
CA ALA A 385 -19.31 22.70 -28.87
C ALA A 385 -19.52 22.55 -27.36
N ASP A 386 -19.19 21.37 -26.83
CA ASP A 386 -19.18 21.13 -25.38
C ASP A 386 -18.10 22.01 -24.75
N ALA A 387 -18.53 22.99 -23.95
CA ALA A 387 -17.66 23.99 -23.36
C ALA A 387 -16.59 23.36 -22.44
N THR A 388 -16.84 22.19 -21.86
CA THR A 388 -15.86 21.46 -21.03
C THR A 388 -14.72 20.90 -21.86
N VAL A 389 -15.01 20.45 -23.08
CA VAL A 389 -14.04 19.82 -23.98
C VAL A 389 -13.08 20.86 -24.55
N GLU A 390 -13.58 22.04 -24.94
CA GLU A 390 -12.77 23.16 -25.46
C GLU A 390 -11.79 23.71 -24.40
N LEU A 391 -11.98 23.47 -23.09
CA LEU A 391 -10.97 23.76 -22.06
C LEU A 391 -9.70 22.92 -22.25
N THR A 392 -9.85 21.63 -22.53
CA THR A 392 -8.73 20.67 -22.69
C THR A 392 -8.03 20.76 -24.04
N ARG A 393 -8.58 21.55 -24.97
CA ARG A 393 -8.09 21.74 -26.33
C ARG A 393 -6.93 22.75 -26.38
N ARG A 394 -5.78 22.32 -25.88
CA ARG A 394 -4.57 23.13 -25.71
C ARG A 394 -3.29 22.32 -25.97
N PHE A 395 -2.16 22.99 -26.07
CA PHE A 395 -0.83 22.35 -26.19
C PHE A 395 0.26 23.20 -25.49
N ARG A 396 1.40 22.59 -25.15
CA ARG A 396 2.46 23.19 -24.28
C ARG A 396 1.96 23.62 -22.89
N HIS A 397 0.85 23.07 -22.43
CA HIS A 397 0.45 23.06 -21.02
C HIS A 397 1.28 22.02 -20.25
N ALA A 398 1.20 22.05 -18.92
CA ALA A 398 1.67 20.96 -18.07
C ALA A 398 0.51 20.34 -17.29
N ALA A 399 0.69 19.09 -16.86
CA ALA A 399 -0.28 18.37 -16.04
C ALA A 399 0.41 17.61 -14.90
N ALA A 400 -0.29 17.44 -13.78
CA ALA A 400 0.17 16.72 -12.60
C ALA A 400 -1.03 16.17 -11.83
N ALA A 401 -0.83 15.17 -10.96
CA ALA A 401 -1.90 14.54 -10.19
C ALA A 401 -1.57 14.43 -8.71
N ILE A 402 -2.59 14.58 -7.85
CA ILE A 402 -2.52 14.45 -6.39
C ILE A 402 -3.74 13.63 -5.96
N GLY A 403 -3.51 12.39 -5.49
CA GLY A 403 -4.59 11.42 -5.30
C GLY A 403 -5.31 11.14 -6.62
N ASP A 404 -6.65 11.12 -6.57
CA ASP A 404 -7.52 10.90 -7.73
C ASP A 404 -7.78 12.21 -8.53
N LEU A 405 -7.18 13.34 -8.15
CA LEU A 405 -7.32 14.64 -8.84
C LEU A 405 -6.21 14.89 -9.86
N ILE A 406 -6.59 15.26 -11.08
CA ILE A 406 -5.73 15.62 -12.20
C ILE A 406 -5.81 17.11 -12.46
N PHE A 407 -4.67 17.81 -12.42
CA PHE A 407 -4.57 19.24 -12.67
C PHE A 407 -3.88 19.52 -14.00
N ILE A 408 -4.34 20.55 -14.72
CA ILE A 408 -3.73 21.09 -15.93
C ILE A 408 -3.54 22.59 -15.77
N TYR A 409 -2.36 23.14 -16.09
CA TYR A 409 -2.14 24.59 -16.07
C TYR A 409 -1.71 25.16 -17.43
N GLY A 410 -2.29 26.32 -17.78
CA GLY A 410 -1.85 27.21 -18.85
C GLY A 410 -1.71 26.54 -20.22
N GLY A 411 -0.70 26.94 -21.00
CA GLY A 411 -0.43 26.42 -22.35
C GLY A 411 -0.81 27.40 -23.47
N LEU A 412 -1.10 26.86 -24.66
CA LEU A 412 -1.50 27.60 -25.86
C LEU A 412 -2.82 27.07 -26.42
N ARG A 413 -3.71 27.99 -26.82
CA ARG A 413 -4.93 27.72 -27.59
C ARG A 413 -5.18 28.85 -28.59
N GLY A 414 -5.36 28.53 -29.87
CA GLY A 414 -5.65 29.52 -30.93
C GLY A 414 -4.58 30.60 -31.15
N GLY A 415 -3.36 30.43 -30.61
CA GLY A 415 -2.30 31.45 -30.62
C GLY A 415 -2.29 32.36 -29.38
N ALA A 416 -3.29 32.26 -28.48
CA ALA A 416 -3.25 32.87 -27.17
C ALA A 416 -2.52 31.97 -26.16
N LEU A 417 -1.77 32.58 -25.24
CA LEU A 417 -1.29 31.95 -24.02
C LEU A 417 -2.43 31.86 -23.00
N LEU A 418 -2.43 30.80 -22.21
CA LEU A 418 -3.43 30.53 -21.18
C LEU A 418 -2.81 30.61 -19.78
N ASP A 419 -3.62 31.05 -18.81
CA ASP A 419 -3.30 31.25 -17.39
C ASP A 419 -4.25 30.50 -16.43
N ASP A 420 -5.15 29.69 -16.98
CA ASP A 420 -6.15 28.92 -16.24
C ASP A 420 -5.60 27.62 -15.64
N LEU A 421 -6.11 27.28 -14.45
CA LEU A 421 -5.93 26.00 -13.79
C LEU A 421 -7.21 25.18 -13.99
N LEU A 422 -7.10 23.99 -14.57
CA LEU A 422 -8.19 23.04 -14.68
C LEU A 422 -8.00 21.90 -13.68
N VAL A 423 -9.10 21.27 -13.26
CA VAL A 423 -9.11 20.03 -12.49
C VAL A 423 -10.07 19.01 -13.12
N ALA A 424 -9.75 17.72 -12.98
CA ALA A 424 -10.65 16.59 -13.18
C ALA A 424 -10.43 15.58 -12.05
N GLU A 425 -11.42 14.71 -11.82
CA GLU A 425 -11.36 13.63 -10.82
C GLU A 425 -11.51 12.28 -11.53
N ASP A 426 -10.76 11.26 -11.09
CA ASP A 426 -10.90 9.89 -11.57
C ASP A 426 -10.84 8.87 -10.42
N PRO A 427 -11.97 8.59 -9.76
CA PRO A 427 -11.99 7.85 -8.51
C PRO A 427 -11.75 6.35 -8.66
N THR A 428 -11.19 5.75 -7.61
CA THR A 428 -10.84 4.31 -7.51
C THR A 428 -12.02 3.35 -7.27
N GLY A 429 -13.09 3.41 -8.09
CA GLY A 429 -14.21 2.47 -7.95
C GLY A 429 -15.18 2.38 -9.13
N PRO A 430 -16.09 1.37 -9.13
CA PRO A 430 -17.28 1.35 -9.98
C PRO A 430 -18.32 2.36 -9.48
N GLU A 431 -19.11 2.94 -10.37
CA GLU A 431 -20.13 3.95 -10.03
C GLU A 431 -21.32 3.36 -9.24
N THR A 432 -21.23 3.35 -7.91
CA THR A 432 -22.37 3.07 -7.03
C THR A 432 -23.05 4.36 -6.59
N THR A 433 -24.11 4.74 -7.31
CA THR A 433 -25.17 5.70 -6.92
C THR A 433 -24.72 7.09 -6.42
N ALA A 434 -24.98 8.12 -7.23
CA ALA A 434 -24.86 9.52 -6.81
C ALA A 434 -25.86 9.87 -5.68
N ALA A 435 -25.43 9.73 -4.43
CA ALA A 435 -26.24 10.00 -3.24
C ALA A 435 -25.42 10.43 -2.00
N SER A 436 -24.19 10.95 -2.18
CA SER A 436 -23.33 11.39 -1.06
C SER A 436 -22.30 12.48 -1.43
N SER A 437 -22.69 13.44 -2.28
CA SER A 437 -21.83 14.55 -2.74
C SER A 437 -22.22 15.88 -2.10
N ASP A 438 -22.28 15.93 -0.76
CA ASP A 438 -22.84 17.07 -0.01
C ASP A 438 -22.13 17.32 1.35
N SER A 439 -20.82 17.02 1.41
CA SER A 439 -19.99 17.08 2.63
C SER A 439 -18.75 17.98 2.57
N TYR A 440 -18.49 18.64 1.44
CA TYR A 440 -17.37 19.58 1.26
C TYR A 440 -17.78 20.98 0.77
N ALA A 441 -19.08 21.26 0.65
CA ALA A 441 -19.61 22.51 0.08
C ALA A 441 -20.16 23.51 1.12
N ASN A 442 -19.89 23.32 2.43
CA ASN A 442 -20.59 24.07 3.48
C ASN A 442 -19.69 24.53 4.64
N VAL A 443 -18.82 25.52 4.37
CA VAL A 443 -18.01 26.23 5.39
C VAL A 443 -18.01 27.76 5.14
N ASP A 444 -19.17 28.36 4.82
CA ASP A 444 -19.29 29.84 4.77
C ASP A 444 -20.67 30.40 5.20
N GLU A 445 -21.39 29.71 6.10
CA GLU A 445 -22.67 30.22 6.65
C GLU A 445 -22.71 30.24 8.20
N THR A 446 -21.64 30.73 8.85
CA THR A 446 -21.66 30.95 10.32
C THR A 446 -20.87 32.18 10.78
N ARG A 447 -20.86 33.29 10.00
CA ARG A 447 -20.16 34.51 10.44
C ARG A 447 -20.73 35.86 9.99
N ARG A 448 -22.04 36.11 10.14
CA ARG A 448 -22.64 37.48 10.18
C ARG A 448 -24.11 37.52 10.63
N ARG A 449 -24.38 37.71 11.93
CA ARG A 449 -25.58 38.42 12.48
C ARG A 449 -25.22 39.07 13.83
N LEU A 450 -25.97 40.11 14.20
CA LEU A 450 -25.60 41.21 15.11
C LEU A 450 -24.52 42.12 14.44
N GLY A 451 -24.74 43.38 14.08
CA GLY A 451 -25.77 44.39 14.46
C GLY A 451 -25.08 45.53 15.25
N ASP A 452 -25.26 46.83 15.02
CA ASP A 452 -26.07 47.67 14.11
C ASP A 452 -25.12 48.69 13.39
N GLY A 453 -25.49 49.64 12.51
CA GLY A 453 -26.75 50.11 11.92
C GLY A 453 -26.52 51.45 11.16
N ALA A 454 -27.60 52.21 10.89
CA ALA A 454 -27.61 53.63 10.46
C ALA A 454 -27.17 54.07 9.02
N VAL A 455 -28.16 54.12 8.11
CA VAL A 455 -28.74 55.37 7.52
C VAL A 455 -28.03 56.18 6.37
N LEU A 456 -28.75 56.24 5.24
CA LEU A 456 -28.93 57.30 4.19
C LEU A 456 -27.94 57.61 3.01
N LEU A 457 -28.61 57.80 1.85
CA LEU A 457 -28.31 58.68 0.68
C LEU A 457 -27.11 58.41 -0.25
N GLY A 458 -27.38 58.24 -1.57
CA GLY A 458 -26.32 58.25 -2.60
C GLY A 458 -26.62 57.75 -4.03
N ASN A 459 -27.77 58.07 -4.65
CA ASN A 459 -27.97 57.89 -6.11
C ASN A 459 -27.39 59.10 -6.89
N PRO A 460 -27.15 59.04 -8.23
CA PRO A 460 -26.99 57.88 -9.13
C PRO A 460 -25.74 58.04 -10.05
N VAL A 461 -25.60 57.23 -11.11
CA VAL A 461 -25.50 57.66 -12.53
C VAL A 461 -25.18 56.45 -13.43
N ALA A 462 -26.01 56.23 -14.44
CA ALA A 462 -25.70 55.50 -15.67
C ALA A 462 -25.77 56.51 -16.85
N PRO A 463 -25.23 56.23 -18.05
CA PRO A 463 -25.93 55.31 -18.94
C PRO A 463 -25.06 54.41 -19.85
N SER A 464 -25.59 53.24 -20.18
CA SER A 464 -25.41 52.61 -21.49
C SER A 464 -26.62 52.97 -22.36
N VAL A 465 -26.41 53.31 -23.64
CA VAL A 465 -27.48 53.82 -24.53
C VAL A 465 -27.69 52.91 -25.75
N ASN A 466 -28.87 52.26 -25.75
CA ASN A 466 -29.74 51.82 -26.85
C ASN A 466 -29.20 50.96 -28.01
N GLY A 467 -30.12 50.20 -28.62
CA GLY A 467 -29.89 49.25 -29.72
C GLY A 467 -31.17 48.57 -30.22
N ASP A 468 -32.16 48.46 -29.33
CA ASP A 468 -33.62 48.55 -29.58
C ASP A 468 -34.43 47.45 -30.32
N MET A 469 -35.64 47.25 -29.76
CA MET A 469 -36.93 46.92 -30.40
C MET A 469 -37.30 45.50 -30.92
N HIS A 470 -38.13 44.84 -30.10
CA HIS A 470 -39.45 44.24 -30.47
C HIS A 470 -39.49 42.94 -31.33
N THR A 471 -40.60 42.17 -31.39
CA THR A 471 -41.98 42.33 -30.85
C THR A 471 -42.43 41.16 -29.96
N GLU A 472 -43.45 41.43 -29.13
CA GLU A 472 -44.27 40.44 -28.42
C GLU A 472 -45.14 39.60 -29.39
N VAL A 473 -45.63 38.43 -28.95
CA VAL A 473 -47.06 38.11 -28.78
C VAL A 473 -47.20 37.05 -27.69
N SER A 474 -48.15 37.24 -26.76
CA SER A 474 -48.64 36.21 -25.83
C SER A 474 -50.09 35.84 -26.20
N SER A 475 -50.53 34.60 -25.91
CA SER A 475 -51.67 34.29 -25.02
C SER A 475 -52.44 32.98 -25.30
N GLU A 476 -53.12 32.51 -24.24
CA GLU A 476 -54.36 31.69 -24.18
C GLU A 476 -54.43 30.20 -24.59
N ASN A 477 -54.64 29.37 -23.55
CA ASN A 477 -55.79 28.47 -23.32
C ASN A 477 -56.15 27.32 -24.31
N GLY A 478 -56.14 26.08 -23.78
CA GLY A 478 -56.73 24.91 -24.46
C GLY A 478 -56.73 23.61 -23.63
N ILE A 479 -57.76 23.37 -22.82
CA ILE A 479 -58.06 22.09 -22.14
C ILE A 479 -59.32 21.48 -22.77
N PRO A 480 -59.30 20.20 -23.23
CA PRO A 480 -60.16 19.20 -22.57
C PRO A 480 -59.61 17.74 -22.55
N HIS A 481 -60.31 16.89 -21.78
CA HIS A 481 -59.96 15.50 -21.43
C HIS A 481 -59.95 14.47 -22.58
N GLY A 482 -59.22 13.37 -22.38
CA GLY A 482 -59.40 12.07 -23.05
C GLY A 482 -58.66 10.94 -22.32
N SER A 483 -59.28 9.76 -22.11
CA SER A 483 -58.74 8.66 -21.27
C SER A 483 -58.73 7.29 -21.99
N ARG A 484 -58.01 6.32 -21.39
CA ARG A 484 -57.89 4.88 -21.70
C ARG A 484 -57.10 4.45 -22.97
N ARG A 485 -55.96 3.76 -22.75
CA ARG A 485 -55.79 2.29 -22.91
C ARG A 485 -54.32 1.85 -22.74
N MET A 486 -53.95 1.28 -21.59
CA MET A 486 -52.71 0.50 -21.37
C MET A 486 -53.00 -0.63 -20.35
N SER A 487 -53.72 -1.67 -20.78
CA SER A 487 -54.15 -2.77 -19.89
C SER A 487 -54.41 -4.08 -20.67
N LYS A 488 -53.50 -4.43 -21.60
CA LYS A 488 -53.57 -5.69 -22.36
C LYS A 488 -52.23 -6.37 -22.59
N ASP A 489 -51.13 -5.63 -22.50
CA ASP A 489 -49.80 -6.13 -22.88
C ASP A 489 -49.09 -6.84 -21.71
N VAL A 490 -49.45 -6.52 -20.46
CA VAL A 490 -48.92 -7.16 -19.25
C VAL A 490 -49.46 -8.58 -19.07
N ASP A 491 -50.77 -8.81 -19.27
CA ASP A 491 -51.39 -10.13 -19.13
C ASP A 491 -50.85 -11.16 -20.14
N VAL A 492 -50.36 -10.70 -21.29
CA VAL A 492 -49.72 -11.54 -22.32
C VAL A 492 -48.33 -12.00 -21.86
N LEU A 493 -47.53 -11.10 -21.26
CA LEU A 493 -46.21 -11.42 -20.72
C LEU A 493 -46.29 -12.38 -19.52
N VAL A 494 -47.25 -12.16 -18.61
CA VAL A 494 -47.45 -13.04 -17.45
C VAL A 494 -47.85 -14.46 -17.88
N LYS A 495 -48.63 -14.61 -18.96
CA LYS A 495 -48.94 -15.92 -19.53
C LYS A 495 -47.72 -16.62 -20.13
N ALA A 496 -46.92 -15.90 -20.91
CA ALA A 496 -45.73 -16.46 -21.55
C ALA A 496 -44.75 -17.05 -20.51
N SER A 497 -44.45 -16.33 -19.42
CA SER A 497 -43.56 -16.83 -18.36
C SER A 497 -44.16 -18.01 -17.57
N ALA A 498 -45.49 -18.12 -17.47
CA ALA A 498 -46.12 -19.28 -16.83
C ALA A 498 -46.00 -20.55 -17.70
N GLU A 499 -46.25 -20.43 -19.00
CA GLU A 499 -46.14 -21.53 -19.97
C GLU A 499 -44.68 -22.02 -20.11
N GLU A 500 -43.69 -21.11 -20.02
CA GLU A 500 -42.26 -21.46 -20.01
C GLU A 500 -41.82 -22.20 -18.72
N ALA A 501 -42.29 -21.76 -17.55
CA ALA A 501 -41.98 -22.41 -16.28
C ALA A 501 -42.58 -23.82 -16.17
N GLU A 502 -43.78 -24.03 -16.72
CA GLU A 502 -44.41 -25.35 -16.77
C GLU A 502 -43.66 -26.30 -17.72
N ALA A 503 -43.19 -25.81 -18.88
CA ALA A 503 -42.38 -26.60 -19.83
C ALA A 503 -41.03 -27.08 -19.24
N ILE A 504 -40.34 -26.22 -18.48
CA ILE A 504 -39.10 -26.58 -17.76
C ILE A 504 -39.39 -27.66 -16.71
N THR A 505 -40.47 -27.49 -15.94
CA THR A 505 -40.88 -28.44 -14.88
C THR A 505 -41.28 -29.80 -15.46
N ALA A 506 -42.04 -29.82 -16.57
CA ALA A 506 -42.39 -31.04 -17.30
C ALA A 506 -41.14 -31.77 -17.81
N THR A 507 -40.16 -31.05 -18.34
CA THR A 507 -38.89 -31.60 -18.83
C THR A 507 -38.08 -32.24 -17.70
N MET A 508 -37.99 -31.57 -16.55
CA MET A 508 -37.28 -32.07 -15.35
C MET A 508 -37.92 -33.35 -14.79
N ASN A 509 -39.25 -33.45 -14.84
CA ASN A 509 -39.99 -34.64 -14.41
C ASN A 509 -39.91 -35.79 -15.44
N ALA A 510 -39.91 -35.49 -16.74
CA ALA A 510 -39.68 -36.48 -17.80
C ALA A 510 -38.28 -37.10 -17.73
N ALA A 511 -37.25 -36.33 -17.33
CA ALA A 511 -35.91 -36.83 -17.08
C ALA A 511 -35.88 -37.82 -15.90
N LYS A 512 -36.55 -37.50 -14.79
CA LYS A 512 -36.64 -38.39 -13.61
C LYS A 512 -37.44 -39.67 -13.91
N ALA A 513 -38.54 -39.58 -14.66
CA ALA A 513 -39.33 -40.75 -15.05
C ALA A 513 -38.53 -41.78 -15.87
N ARG A 514 -37.55 -41.32 -16.68
CA ARG A 514 -36.66 -42.18 -17.48
C ARG A 514 -35.58 -42.92 -16.69
N GLN A 515 -35.39 -42.62 -15.39
CA GLN A 515 -34.45 -43.35 -14.52
C GLN A 515 -35.10 -44.44 -13.66
N VAL A 516 -36.43 -44.57 -13.67
CA VAL A 516 -37.17 -45.45 -12.73
C VAL A 516 -37.79 -46.69 -13.40
N ASN A 517 -38.13 -46.63 -14.70
CA ASN A 517 -38.70 -47.76 -15.45
C ASN A 517 -37.79 -48.15 -16.63
N GLY A 518 -36.97 -49.20 -16.45
CA GLY A 518 -35.95 -49.64 -17.41
C GLY A 518 -35.68 -51.14 -17.41
N GLY A 519 -36.66 -51.93 -17.87
CA GLY A 519 -36.54 -53.35 -18.25
C GLY A 519 -37.70 -53.70 -19.20
N VAL A 520 -37.65 -54.73 -20.05
CA VAL A 520 -36.65 -55.79 -20.30
C VAL A 520 -36.45 -55.86 -21.85
N ASP A 521 -35.47 -56.53 -22.47
CA ASP A 521 -35.43 -57.98 -22.81
C ASP A 521 -34.24 -58.27 -23.76
N SER A 522 -33.67 -59.48 -23.70
CA SER A 522 -33.10 -60.20 -24.87
C SER A 522 -32.79 -61.68 -24.50
N PRO A 523 -32.72 -62.63 -25.47
CA PRO A 523 -33.02 -64.04 -25.17
C PRO A 523 -31.86 -65.06 -25.21
N ASP A 524 -31.98 -66.05 -24.31
CA ASP A 524 -31.74 -67.51 -24.45
C ASP A 524 -30.34 -68.13 -24.77
N ARG A 525 -30.07 -69.24 -24.06
CA ARG A 525 -29.26 -70.45 -24.40
C ARG A 525 -27.70 -70.47 -24.49
N ASP A 526 -27.11 -71.08 -23.44
CA ASP A 526 -26.67 -72.50 -23.37
C ASP A 526 -25.18 -72.78 -22.97
N ARG A 527 -25.00 -73.64 -21.93
CA ARG A 527 -23.75 -74.33 -21.45
C ARG A 527 -22.61 -73.48 -20.86
N GLY A 528 -21.84 -73.93 -19.84
CA GLY A 528 -22.02 -75.08 -18.92
C GLY A 528 -20.70 -75.66 -18.34
N ALA A 529 -20.70 -75.99 -17.03
CA ALA A 529 -19.66 -76.77 -16.29
C ALA A 529 -18.26 -76.09 -16.11
N GLU A 530 -17.39 -76.41 -15.12
CA GLU A 530 -17.48 -77.22 -13.88
C GLU A 530 -16.34 -76.88 -12.86
N ALA A 531 -16.34 -77.57 -11.70
CA ALA A 531 -15.18 -77.90 -10.84
C ALA A 531 -14.43 -76.83 -9.98
N THR A 532 -14.83 -76.79 -8.70
CA THR A 532 -14.03 -76.54 -7.45
C THR A 532 -13.15 -77.78 -7.07
N PRO A 533 -12.49 -77.93 -5.88
CA PRO A 533 -12.10 -77.02 -4.75
C PRO A 533 -10.65 -77.26 -4.19
N SER A 534 -10.39 -76.77 -2.94
CA SER A 534 -9.46 -77.26 -1.88
C SER A 534 -8.23 -76.37 -1.59
N GLY A 535 -7.74 -76.12 -0.36
CA GLY A 535 -8.09 -76.55 1.03
C GLY A 535 -6.81 -76.61 1.92
N THR A 536 -6.78 -76.65 3.26
CA THR A 536 -7.76 -76.41 4.36
C THR A 536 -7.07 -76.44 5.75
N MET A 537 -7.56 -75.63 6.73
CA MET A 537 -7.53 -75.80 8.22
C MET A 537 -6.22 -75.99 9.05
N THR A 538 -6.16 -75.39 10.27
CA THR A 538 -6.27 -76.06 11.61
C THR A 538 -6.17 -75.09 12.82
N GLY A 539 -6.82 -75.42 13.96
CA GLY A 539 -6.62 -74.86 15.33
C GLY A 539 -6.12 -75.96 16.31
N PRO A 540 -6.48 -76.03 17.63
CA PRO A 540 -7.29 -75.13 18.50
C PRO A 540 -6.81 -75.02 20.01
N ASP A 541 -7.64 -74.40 20.91
CA ASP A 541 -7.91 -74.71 22.36
C ASP A 541 -6.79 -74.75 23.47
N SER A 542 -7.01 -74.57 24.81
CA SER A 542 -8.15 -74.10 25.67
C SER A 542 -7.75 -73.84 27.16
N ALA A 543 -8.56 -73.04 27.91
CA ALA A 543 -8.80 -73.03 29.39
C ALA A 543 -7.66 -72.82 30.44
N SER A 544 -7.87 -72.52 31.75
CA SER A 544 -8.81 -71.59 32.48
C SER A 544 -8.57 -71.62 34.02
N SER A 545 -8.47 -70.48 34.73
CA SER A 545 -8.77 -70.38 36.18
C SER A 545 -8.86 -68.92 36.70
N GLU A 546 -9.49 -68.75 37.87
CA GLU A 546 -9.71 -67.52 38.67
C GLU A 546 -8.55 -67.20 39.63
N LEU A 547 -8.40 -66.07 40.36
CA LEU A 547 -9.15 -64.81 40.67
C LEU A 547 -8.06 -63.74 41.07
N SER A 548 -8.22 -62.46 41.49
CA SER A 548 -9.33 -61.57 41.92
C SER A 548 -8.97 -60.06 41.75
N ALA A 549 -9.89 -59.18 42.12
CA ALA A 549 -9.71 -57.78 42.59
C ALA A 549 -8.89 -56.80 41.72
N GLY A 550 -9.56 -56.13 40.77
CA GLY A 550 -9.07 -54.86 40.19
C GLY A 550 -9.77 -54.48 38.89
N VAL A 551 -10.42 -53.31 38.84
CA VAL A 551 -11.03 -52.80 37.59
C VAL A 551 -9.93 -52.34 36.64
N ARG A 552 -9.76 -53.04 35.51
CA ARG A 552 -9.02 -52.56 34.34
C ARG A 552 -9.69 -53.06 33.06
N LEU A 553 -10.17 -52.14 32.22
CA LEU A 553 -10.61 -52.46 30.86
C LEU A 553 -9.51 -52.00 29.88
N HIS A 554 -8.67 -52.92 29.43
CA HIS A 554 -7.69 -52.63 28.37
C HIS A 554 -8.32 -53.00 27.03
N HIS A 555 -8.71 -51.99 26.22
CA HIS A 555 -9.64 -52.19 25.10
C HIS A 555 -9.17 -51.58 23.78
N ARG A 556 -8.01 -52.04 23.27
CA ARG A 556 -7.70 -51.96 21.84
C ARG A 556 -8.37 -53.13 21.11
N ALA A 557 -9.49 -52.88 20.45
CA ALA A 557 -9.88 -53.70 19.32
C ALA A 557 -9.00 -53.32 18.12
N VAL A 558 -8.51 -54.31 17.38
CA VAL A 558 -7.80 -54.11 16.11
C VAL A 558 -8.57 -54.86 15.03
N VAL A 559 -9.01 -54.12 14.01
CA VAL A 559 -9.64 -54.69 12.80
C VAL A 559 -8.69 -54.40 11.64
N ILE A 560 -8.19 -55.46 11.02
CA ILE A 560 -7.41 -55.38 9.78
C ILE A 560 -8.36 -55.73 8.64
N ALA A 561 -8.55 -54.80 7.69
CA ALA A 561 -9.15 -55.10 6.40
C ALA A 561 -8.02 -55.38 5.40
N ALA A 562 -8.13 -56.48 4.64
CA ALA A 562 -7.16 -56.84 3.61
C ALA A 562 -7.28 -55.91 2.38
N GLU A 563 -6.20 -55.78 1.61
CA GLU A 563 -6.13 -54.85 0.49
C GLU A 563 -7.00 -55.26 -0.70
N SER A 564 -7.62 -54.26 -1.34
CA SER A 564 -8.09 -54.36 -2.72
C SER A 564 -8.02 -53.00 -3.45
N SER A 565 -6.81 -52.63 -3.86
CA SER A 565 -6.48 -51.62 -4.91
C SER A 565 -7.42 -50.40 -5.06
N GLY A 566 -7.16 -49.30 -4.35
CA GLY A 566 -7.82 -48.02 -4.62
C GLY A 566 -7.31 -46.85 -3.78
N ALA A 567 -6.94 -45.73 -4.41
CA ALA A 567 -6.33 -44.58 -3.74
C ALA A 567 -7.37 -43.63 -3.10
N LEU A 568 -7.94 -44.03 -1.95
CA LEU A 568 -8.77 -43.14 -1.10
C LEU A 568 -8.73 -43.45 0.41
N GLY A 569 -7.74 -44.24 0.86
CA GLY A 569 -7.58 -44.65 2.27
C GLY A 569 -6.97 -43.56 3.16
N GLY A 570 -7.78 -42.61 3.65
CA GLY A 570 -7.27 -41.53 4.51
C GLY A 570 -8.26 -40.87 5.50
N MET A 571 -9.54 -41.27 5.52
CA MET A 571 -10.55 -40.67 6.42
C MET A 571 -11.26 -41.71 7.28
N VAL A 572 -10.71 -41.98 8.46
CA VAL A 572 -11.43 -42.60 9.58
C VAL A 572 -11.12 -41.81 10.86
N ARG A 573 -12.11 -41.10 11.39
CA ARG A 573 -12.03 -40.49 12.73
C ARG A 573 -12.60 -41.45 13.76
N GLN A 574 -11.83 -41.74 14.80
CA GLN A 574 -12.27 -42.51 15.95
C GLN A 574 -13.06 -41.61 16.89
N LEU A 575 -14.37 -41.87 17.04
CA LEU A 575 -15.26 -41.17 17.98
C LEU A 575 -15.53 -42.03 19.22
N SER A 576 -15.77 -41.40 20.38
CA SER A 576 -16.16 -42.12 21.59
C SER A 576 -17.64 -42.51 21.56
N ILE A 577 -18.01 -43.53 22.33
CA ILE A 577 -19.40 -44.01 22.41
C ILE A 577 -20.34 -42.93 22.97
N ASP A 578 -19.84 -42.07 23.85
CA ASP A 578 -20.56 -40.91 24.39
C ASP A 578 -20.92 -39.89 23.29
N HIS A 579 -20.13 -39.81 22.22
CA HIS A 579 -20.45 -38.98 21.06
C HIS A 579 -21.61 -39.59 20.26
N PHE A 580 -21.60 -40.92 20.08
CA PHE A 580 -22.61 -41.65 19.32
C PHE A 580 -23.99 -41.63 20.00
N GLU A 581 -24.04 -41.80 21.33
CA GLU A 581 -25.30 -41.65 22.09
C GLU A 581 -25.84 -40.21 22.08
N ASN A 582 -24.95 -39.20 22.05
CA ASN A 582 -25.37 -37.80 21.96
C ASN A 582 -25.82 -37.40 20.55
N GLU A 583 -25.26 -37.99 19.48
CA GLU A 583 -25.76 -37.80 18.12
C GLU A 583 -27.11 -38.49 17.92
N GLY A 584 -27.32 -39.68 18.49
CA GLY A 584 -28.62 -40.37 18.47
C GLY A 584 -29.77 -39.54 19.05
N ARG A 585 -29.52 -38.71 20.07
CA ARG A 585 -30.54 -37.82 20.67
C ARG A 585 -30.91 -36.61 19.79
N ARG A 586 -30.15 -36.31 18.73
CA ARG A 586 -30.37 -35.13 17.87
C ARG A 586 -31.37 -35.38 16.73
N VAL A 587 -31.91 -36.59 16.61
CA VAL A 587 -32.88 -36.99 15.58
C VAL A 587 -34.27 -37.21 16.19
N SER A 588 -34.83 -36.19 16.84
CA SER A 588 -36.23 -36.20 17.31
C SER A 588 -36.80 -34.78 17.42
N TYR A 589 -37.82 -34.50 16.59
CA TYR A 589 -38.75 -33.35 16.54
C TYR A 589 -38.23 -31.91 16.81
N GLY A 590 -38.44 -31.02 15.82
CA GLY A 590 -37.83 -29.69 15.78
C GLY A 590 -38.61 -28.56 16.46
N THR A 591 -37.85 -27.58 16.97
CA THR A 591 -38.30 -26.28 17.49
C THR A 591 -37.50 -25.14 16.80
N PRO A 592 -37.91 -23.86 16.92
CA PRO A 592 -37.25 -22.74 16.24
C PRO A 592 -35.76 -22.53 16.59
N GLU A 593 -35.29 -23.04 17.73
CA GLU A 593 -33.89 -22.96 18.16
C GLU A 593 -32.94 -23.67 17.17
N ASN A 594 -33.44 -24.68 16.45
CA ASN A 594 -32.70 -25.33 15.37
C ASN A 594 -32.36 -24.39 14.22
N ALA A 595 -33.07 -23.27 14.02
CA ALA A 595 -32.69 -22.26 13.04
C ALA A 595 -31.42 -21.50 13.46
N PHE A 596 -31.24 -21.25 14.76
CA PHE A 596 -30.01 -20.65 15.30
C PHE A 596 -28.85 -21.65 15.29
N ALA A 597 -29.11 -22.92 15.63
CA ALA A 597 -28.12 -24.00 15.50
C ALA A 597 -27.71 -24.26 14.05
N ALA A 598 -28.65 -24.19 13.10
CA ALA A 598 -28.37 -24.28 11.66
C ALA A 598 -27.55 -23.07 11.16
N ARG A 599 -27.84 -21.85 11.64
CA ARG A 599 -27.01 -20.67 11.34
C ARG A 599 -25.59 -20.84 11.87
N LYS A 600 -25.43 -21.34 13.10
CA LYS A 600 -24.12 -21.66 13.70
C LYS A 600 -23.41 -22.86 13.03
N LEU A 601 -24.13 -23.72 12.31
CA LEU A 601 -23.57 -24.77 11.45
C LEU A 601 -23.15 -24.23 10.08
N LEU A 602 -23.92 -23.32 9.49
CA LEU A 602 -23.55 -22.58 8.28
C LEU A 602 -22.33 -21.70 8.53
N ASP A 603 -22.28 -20.95 9.63
CA ASP A 603 -21.09 -20.22 10.07
C ASP A 603 -19.90 -21.16 10.24
N ARG A 604 -20.10 -22.36 10.81
CA ARG A 604 -19.06 -23.40 10.91
C ARG A 604 -18.62 -23.97 9.56
N GLN A 605 -19.49 -24.05 8.55
CA GLN A 605 -19.14 -24.53 7.21
C GLN A 605 -18.48 -23.44 6.37
N MET A 606 -18.87 -22.17 6.51
CA MET A 606 -18.10 -21.04 5.97
C MET A 606 -16.73 -20.93 6.65
N SER A 607 -16.65 -21.19 7.96
CA SER A 607 -15.41 -21.22 8.73
C SER A 607 -14.51 -22.45 8.46
N ILE A 608 -14.79 -23.24 7.41
CA ILE A 608 -13.84 -24.23 6.86
C ILE A 608 -12.84 -23.55 5.90
N ASN A 609 -13.23 -22.43 5.26
CA ASN A 609 -12.46 -21.74 4.23
C ASN A 609 -12.07 -20.29 4.61
N SER A 610 -11.81 -19.98 5.89
CA SER A 610 -11.30 -18.64 6.26
C SER A 610 -9.81 -18.50 5.91
N VAL A 611 -9.41 -17.35 5.36
CA VAL A 611 -8.03 -17.07 4.92
C VAL A 611 -6.96 -17.42 5.98
N PRO A 612 -7.11 -17.08 7.28
CA PRO A 612 -6.16 -17.51 8.32
C PRO A 612 -5.96 -19.03 8.41
N LYS A 613 -7.02 -19.83 8.21
CA LYS A 613 -6.93 -21.30 8.26
C LYS A 613 -6.28 -21.85 7.00
N THR A 614 -6.57 -21.27 5.84
CA THR A 614 -5.86 -21.57 4.59
C THR A 614 -4.35 -21.34 4.77
N ILE A 615 -3.96 -20.20 5.34
CA ILE A 615 -2.56 -19.87 5.62
C ILE A 615 -1.93 -20.86 6.60
N ILE A 616 -2.55 -21.11 7.75
CA ILE A 616 -2.02 -22.05 8.76
C ILE A 616 -1.87 -23.45 8.16
N ALA A 617 -2.86 -23.95 7.41
CA ALA A 617 -2.79 -25.25 6.73
C ALA A 617 -1.72 -25.30 5.63
N HIS A 618 -1.43 -24.16 4.97
CA HIS A 618 -0.42 -24.11 3.91
C HIS A 618 1.01 -23.91 4.43
N LEU A 619 1.19 -23.13 5.50
CA LEU A 619 2.50 -22.68 5.98
C LEU A 619 2.98 -23.36 7.27
N LEU A 620 2.09 -23.70 8.22
CA LEU A 620 2.50 -24.27 9.51
C LEU A 620 2.86 -25.77 9.37
N LYS A 621 4.01 -26.05 8.77
CA LYS A 621 4.50 -27.40 8.44
C LYS A 621 5.91 -27.64 9.01
N PRO A 622 6.09 -27.75 10.35
CA PRO A 622 7.42 -27.80 10.96
C PRO A 622 8.37 -28.86 10.37
N ARG A 623 7.85 -30.08 10.11
CA ARG A 623 8.60 -31.21 9.49
C ARG A 623 8.54 -31.28 7.96
N GLY A 624 7.77 -30.41 7.31
CA GLY A 624 7.34 -30.58 5.93
C GLY A 624 7.40 -29.34 5.06
N TRP A 625 7.77 -28.18 5.60
CA TRP A 625 8.02 -26.99 4.81
C TRP A 625 9.31 -27.15 4.00
N LYS A 626 9.27 -26.64 2.77
CA LYS A 626 10.41 -26.45 1.88
C LYS A 626 10.20 -25.13 1.15
N PRO A 627 11.27 -24.40 0.77
CA PRO A 627 11.15 -23.26 -0.13
C PRO A 627 10.36 -23.63 -1.40
N PRO A 628 9.40 -22.82 -1.85
CA PRO A 628 8.61 -23.14 -3.02
C PRO A 628 9.45 -22.96 -4.29
N VAL A 629 9.46 -24.00 -5.16
CA VAL A 629 10.26 -24.02 -6.42
C VAL A 629 9.86 -22.91 -7.40
N ARG A 630 8.65 -22.35 -7.25
CA ARG A 630 8.26 -21.08 -7.88
C ARG A 630 8.12 -20.05 -6.77
N ARG A 631 8.81 -18.92 -6.88
CA ARG A 631 8.79 -17.88 -5.85
C ARG A 631 7.47 -17.10 -5.75
N GLN A 632 6.54 -17.25 -6.70
CA GLN A 632 5.19 -16.66 -6.62
C GLN A 632 4.51 -17.00 -5.28
N PHE A 633 3.93 -16.00 -4.62
CA PHE A 633 3.19 -16.19 -3.37
C PHE A 633 1.80 -16.79 -3.61
N PHE A 634 1.28 -17.56 -2.64
CA PHE A 634 0.08 -18.39 -2.83
C PHE A 634 -1.25 -17.70 -2.48
N LEU A 635 -1.19 -16.51 -1.89
CA LEU A 635 -2.32 -15.61 -1.64
C LEU A 635 -2.33 -14.49 -2.68
N ASP A 636 -3.50 -13.94 -2.99
CA ASP A 636 -3.60 -12.67 -3.71
C ASP A 636 -3.56 -11.45 -2.75
N CYS A 637 -3.65 -10.24 -3.29
CA CYS A 637 -3.65 -9.02 -2.46
C CYS A 637 -4.93 -8.83 -1.63
N ASN A 638 -6.05 -9.46 -2.01
CA ASN A 638 -7.33 -9.39 -1.31
C ASN A 638 -7.35 -10.34 -0.11
N ASP A 639 -6.81 -11.56 -0.27
CA ASP A 639 -6.57 -12.50 0.85
C ASP A 639 -5.73 -11.83 1.95
N ILE A 640 -4.65 -11.13 1.55
CA ILE A 640 -3.80 -10.39 2.49
C ILE A 640 -4.53 -9.16 3.04
N ALA A 641 -5.39 -8.49 2.27
CA ALA A 641 -6.24 -7.42 2.76
C ALA A 641 -7.14 -7.91 3.91
N ASP A 642 -7.90 -8.99 3.70
CA ASP A 642 -8.82 -9.58 4.68
C ASP A 642 -8.09 -10.08 5.93
N LEU A 643 -6.88 -10.65 5.76
CA LEU A 643 -6.00 -11.03 6.86
C LEU A 643 -5.58 -9.82 7.69
N CYS A 644 -5.07 -8.76 7.05
CA CYS A 644 -4.67 -7.54 7.73
C CYS A 644 -5.85 -6.84 8.40
N ASP A 645 -6.99 -6.73 7.73
CA ASP A 645 -8.23 -6.19 8.29
C ASP A 645 -8.70 -6.96 9.53
N SER A 646 -8.55 -8.29 9.54
CA SER A 646 -8.89 -9.13 10.68
C SER A 646 -7.92 -8.94 11.85
N ALA A 647 -6.62 -8.84 11.58
CA ALA A 647 -5.60 -8.63 12.59
C ALA A 647 -5.57 -7.18 13.14
N GLU A 648 -5.81 -6.18 12.30
CA GLU A 648 -5.87 -4.76 12.68
C GLU A 648 -7.02 -4.47 13.65
N ARG A 649 -8.19 -5.12 13.46
CA ARG A 649 -9.30 -5.10 14.42
C ARG A 649 -8.94 -5.69 15.79
N ILE A 650 -7.93 -6.56 15.87
CA ILE A 650 -7.43 -7.10 17.15
C ILE A 650 -6.43 -6.11 17.75
N PHE A 651 -5.39 -5.72 17.01
CA PHE A 651 -4.33 -4.84 17.54
C PHE A 651 -4.83 -3.46 17.98
N SER A 652 -5.83 -2.89 17.31
CA SER A 652 -6.49 -1.64 17.69
C SER A 652 -7.27 -1.72 19.02
N ASN A 653 -7.68 -2.92 19.44
CA ASN A 653 -8.35 -3.17 20.72
C ASN A 653 -7.41 -3.69 21.82
N GLU A 654 -6.19 -4.11 21.48
CA GLU A 654 -5.14 -4.45 22.45
C GLU A 654 -4.44 -3.19 23.01
N PRO A 655 -3.94 -3.20 24.26
CA PRO A 655 -3.21 -2.06 24.83
C PRO A 655 -1.80 -1.93 24.23
N THR A 656 -1.22 -0.72 24.27
CA THR A 656 0.12 -0.46 23.72
C THR A 656 1.23 -1.21 24.48
N VAL A 657 1.01 -1.51 25.76
CA VAL A 657 1.80 -2.48 26.55
C VAL A 657 0.90 -3.66 26.90
N LEU A 658 1.11 -4.80 26.24
CA LEU A 658 0.34 -6.03 26.49
C LEU A 658 0.50 -6.51 27.94
N GLN A 659 -0.55 -7.11 28.50
CA GLN A 659 -0.57 -7.62 29.87
C GLN A 659 -0.73 -9.14 29.84
N LEU A 660 0.38 -9.87 29.97
CA LEU A 660 0.48 -11.30 29.67
C LEU A 660 0.80 -12.15 30.91
N LYS A 661 0.70 -13.47 30.77
CA LYS A 661 0.86 -14.46 31.85
C LYS A 661 1.78 -15.59 31.48
N ALA A 662 2.28 -16.32 32.49
CA ALA A 662 3.08 -17.51 32.29
C ALA A 662 2.20 -18.79 32.26
N PRO A 663 2.58 -19.83 31.49
CA PRO A 663 3.83 -20.02 30.77
C PRO A 663 3.75 -19.58 29.29
N MET A 664 4.88 -19.17 28.73
CA MET A 664 4.96 -18.78 27.31
C MET A 664 6.30 -19.10 26.66
N LYS A 665 6.34 -19.05 25.33
CA LYS A 665 7.55 -18.98 24.52
C LYS A 665 7.76 -17.56 24.03
N ILE A 666 8.99 -17.06 24.13
CA ILE A 666 9.41 -15.76 23.62
C ILE A 666 10.39 -15.98 22.45
N PHE A 667 10.15 -15.30 21.33
CA PHE A 667 10.94 -15.36 20.09
C PHE A 667 11.50 -13.96 19.78
N GLY A 668 12.79 -13.88 19.46
CA GLY A 668 13.44 -12.67 18.95
C GLY A 668 13.28 -12.53 17.44
N ASP A 669 14.19 -11.74 16.83
CA ASP A 669 14.18 -11.41 15.40
C ASP A 669 14.08 -12.66 14.50
N LEU A 670 13.24 -12.59 13.48
CA LEU A 670 12.98 -13.68 12.52
C LEU A 670 13.41 -13.34 11.09
N HIS A 671 13.33 -12.07 10.68
CA HIS A 671 13.91 -11.54 9.45
C HIS A 671 13.69 -12.42 8.20
N GLY A 672 12.44 -12.82 7.93
CA GLY A 672 12.11 -13.66 6.77
C GLY A 672 12.83 -15.01 6.70
N GLN A 673 13.50 -15.48 7.76
CA GLN A 673 14.13 -16.81 7.83
C GLN A 673 13.11 -17.89 8.24
N PHE A 674 12.04 -18.00 7.47
CA PHE A 674 10.89 -18.88 7.75
C PHE A 674 11.26 -20.35 8.01
N GLY A 675 12.32 -20.86 7.37
CA GLY A 675 12.84 -22.20 7.62
C GLY A 675 13.30 -22.41 9.07
N ASP A 676 13.90 -21.40 9.71
CA ASP A 676 14.31 -21.48 11.11
C ASP A 676 13.13 -21.38 12.07
N LEU A 677 12.10 -20.59 11.73
CA LEU A 677 10.83 -20.58 12.46
C LEU A 677 10.15 -21.98 12.44
N MET A 678 10.17 -22.67 11.29
CA MET A 678 9.66 -24.04 11.19
C MET A 678 10.49 -25.05 11.99
N ARG A 679 11.83 -24.90 12.02
CA ARG A 679 12.72 -25.73 12.85
C ARG A 679 12.46 -25.54 14.35
N LEU A 680 12.35 -24.29 14.81
CA LEU A 680 11.99 -23.96 16.19
C LEU A 680 10.64 -24.55 16.60
N PHE A 681 9.64 -24.48 15.71
CA PHE A 681 8.33 -25.10 15.93
C PHE A 681 8.33 -26.63 15.91
N ASP A 682 9.31 -27.29 15.25
CA ASP A 682 9.41 -28.74 15.29
C ASP A 682 10.10 -29.24 16.57
N GLU A 683 11.25 -28.65 16.88
CA GLU A 683 12.10 -29.10 17.99
C GLU A 683 11.52 -28.71 19.35
N TYR A 684 10.88 -27.53 19.44
CA TYR A 684 10.34 -27.00 20.70
C TYR A 684 8.81 -26.90 20.74
N GLY A 685 8.11 -27.32 19.68
CA GLY A 685 6.65 -27.37 19.59
C GLY A 685 6.02 -26.16 18.91
N ALA A 686 4.91 -26.41 18.21
CA ALA A 686 4.27 -25.47 17.28
C ALA A 686 2.94 -24.89 17.81
N PRO A 687 2.57 -23.65 17.42
CA PRO A 687 1.31 -23.02 17.80
C PRO A 687 0.10 -23.63 17.04
N SER A 688 -0.23 -24.87 17.38
CA SER A 688 -1.34 -25.64 16.80
C SER A 688 -1.99 -26.56 17.82
N THR A 689 -3.19 -27.06 17.53
CA THR A 689 -3.91 -28.02 18.39
C THR A 689 -3.24 -29.40 18.51
N ALA A 690 -2.25 -29.70 17.67
CA ALA A 690 -1.40 -30.89 17.77
C ALA A 690 -0.04 -30.60 18.43
N GLY A 691 0.29 -29.33 18.66
CA GLY A 691 1.39 -28.86 19.48
C GLY A 691 0.89 -28.42 20.86
N ASP A 692 1.23 -27.20 21.28
CA ASP A 692 1.07 -26.73 22.66
C ASP A 692 0.27 -25.43 22.86
N ILE A 693 -0.35 -24.88 21.80
CA ILE A 693 -1.13 -23.62 21.86
C ILE A 693 -2.31 -23.65 22.86
N ALA A 694 -2.69 -24.83 23.33
CA ALA A 694 -3.72 -25.01 24.35
C ALA A 694 -3.24 -24.80 25.79
N TYR A 695 -1.93 -24.67 26.03
CA TYR A 695 -1.35 -24.56 27.38
C TYR A 695 -0.07 -23.70 27.50
N ILE A 696 0.50 -23.23 26.38
CA ILE A 696 1.64 -22.30 26.30
C ILE A 696 1.28 -21.16 25.34
N ASP A 697 1.46 -19.92 25.79
CA ASP A 697 1.30 -18.72 24.96
C ASP A 697 2.59 -18.43 24.17
N TYR A 698 2.49 -17.59 23.13
CA TYR A 698 3.55 -17.27 22.19
C TYR A 698 3.71 -15.75 22.06
N LEU A 699 4.90 -15.23 22.35
CA LEU A 699 5.27 -13.83 22.21
C LEU A 699 6.43 -13.69 21.21
N PHE A 700 6.28 -12.83 20.21
CA PHE A 700 7.33 -12.49 19.26
C PHE A 700 7.71 -11.01 19.40
N LEU A 701 9.01 -10.72 19.38
CA LEU A 701 9.60 -9.43 19.77
C LEU A 701 9.86 -8.46 18.60
N GLY A 702 9.18 -8.61 17.47
CA GLY A 702 9.38 -7.79 16.26
C GLY A 702 10.37 -8.38 15.26
N ASP A 703 10.68 -7.58 14.24
CA ASP A 703 11.59 -7.88 13.13
C ASP A 703 11.24 -9.20 12.43
N TYR A 704 10.02 -9.23 11.89
CA TYR A 704 9.43 -10.34 11.16
C TYR A 704 9.91 -10.40 9.70
N VAL A 705 10.24 -9.23 9.14
CA VAL A 705 10.49 -9.02 7.70
C VAL A 705 11.93 -8.54 7.43
N ASP A 706 12.24 -8.34 6.14
CA ASP A 706 13.56 -7.96 5.62
C ASP A 706 14.66 -9.01 5.83
N ARG A 707 15.81 -8.80 5.17
CA ARG A 707 17.07 -9.56 5.29
C ARG A 707 17.05 -11.02 4.82
N GLY A 708 15.98 -11.77 5.07
CA GLY A 708 15.74 -13.13 4.59
C GLY A 708 14.73 -13.19 3.44
N GLN A 709 14.68 -14.34 2.77
CA GLN A 709 13.99 -14.52 1.48
C GLN A 709 12.48 -14.83 1.55
N HIS A 710 11.92 -14.99 2.77
CA HIS A 710 10.56 -15.51 3.04
C HIS A 710 9.82 -14.65 4.09
N SER A 711 9.90 -13.32 3.95
CA SER A 711 9.19 -12.37 4.81
C SER A 711 7.68 -12.53 4.69
N LEU A 712 7.16 -12.82 3.48
CA LEU A 712 5.72 -12.98 3.24
C LEU A 712 5.14 -14.19 4.00
N GLU A 713 5.77 -15.38 3.95
CA GLU A 713 5.34 -16.52 4.77
C GLU A 713 5.43 -16.20 6.26
N THR A 714 6.48 -15.49 6.67
CA THR A 714 6.73 -15.17 8.09
C THR A 714 5.61 -14.28 8.63
N ILE A 715 5.35 -13.11 8.02
CA ILE A 715 4.32 -12.21 8.55
C ILE A 715 2.90 -12.76 8.34
N THR A 716 2.59 -13.39 7.21
CA THR A 716 1.23 -13.91 6.98
C THR A 716 0.89 -15.06 7.93
N LEU A 717 1.84 -15.97 8.23
CA LEU A 717 1.62 -17.01 9.24
C LEU A 717 1.41 -16.40 10.64
N LEU A 718 2.23 -15.44 11.05
CA LEU A 718 2.12 -14.81 12.37
C LEU A 718 0.79 -14.03 12.52
N LEU A 719 0.35 -13.32 11.48
CA LEU A 719 -0.96 -12.67 11.46
C LEU A 719 -2.11 -13.69 11.46
N ALA A 720 -2.00 -14.79 10.72
CA ALA A 720 -3.03 -15.83 10.70
C ALA A 720 -3.18 -16.52 12.06
N LEU A 721 -2.05 -16.84 12.70
CA LEU A 721 -1.99 -17.34 14.08
C LEU A 721 -2.56 -16.32 15.08
N LYS A 722 -2.29 -15.02 14.90
CA LYS A 722 -2.90 -13.96 15.72
C LYS A 722 -4.43 -13.88 15.56
N VAL A 723 -4.96 -14.11 14.36
CA VAL A 723 -6.41 -14.05 14.10
C VAL A 723 -7.15 -15.28 14.64
N GLU A 724 -6.59 -16.49 14.52
CA GLU A 724 -7.21 -17.71 15.06
C GLU A 724 -6.97 -17.90 16.58
N TYR A 725 -5.84 -17.41 17.10
CA TYR A 725 -5.44 -17.55 18.51
C TYR A 725 -5.11 -16.21 19.20
N PRO A 726 -6.00 -15.18 19.16
CA PRO A 726 -5.68 -13.81 19.58
C PRO A 726 -5.29 -13.64 21.05
N ARG A 727 -5.64 -14.61 21.90
CA ARG A 727 -5.35 -14.63 23.34
C ARG A 727 -4.09 -15.42 23.72
N ASN A 728 -3.50 -16.15 22.76
CA ASN A 728 -2.35 -17.03 22.98
C ASN A 728 -1.18 -16.69 22.05
N VAL A 729 -1.38 -15.82 21.06
CA VAL A 729 -0.34 -15.33 20.14
C VAL A 729 -0.26 -13.82 20.25
N HIS A 730 0.95 -13.32 20.48
CA HIS A 730 1.24 -11.92 20.78
C HIS A 730 2.41 -11.47 19.91
N LEU A 731 2.21 -10.39 19.16
CA LEU A 731 3.23 -9.74 18.34
C LEU A 731 3.43 -8.35 18.90
N ILE A 732 4.68 -7.95 19.16
CA ILE A 732 5.04 -6.54 19.37
C ILE A 732 5.81 -6.00 18.17
N ARG A 733 6.03 -4.70 18.10
CA ARG A 733 6.68 -4.03 16.97
C ARG A 733 8.21 -4.04 17.10
N GLY A 734 8.91 -4.42 16.04
CA GLY A 734 10.34 -4.18 15.85
C GLY A 734 10.63 -2.96 14.97
N ASN A 735 11.89 -2.65 14.71
CA ASN A 735 12.24 -1.49 13.89
C ASN A 735 12.07 -1.76 12.38
N HIS A 736 12.08 -3.02 11.95
CA HIS A 736 11.77 -3.41 10.56
C HIS A 736 10.26 -3.42 10.26
N GLU A 737 9.38 -3.33 11.28
CA GLU A 737 7.96 -3.03 11.09
C GLU A 737 7.70 -1.53 10.85
N ALA A 738 8.51 -0.89 10.01
CA ALA A 738 8.40 0.51 9.59
C ALA A 738 8.69 0.67 8.08
N ALA A 739 7.88 1.47 7.39
CA ALA A 739 7.85 1.50 5.93
C ALA A 739 9.15 2.07 5.31
N ASP A 740 9.75 3.09 5.93
CA ASP A 740 11.05 3.64 5.56
C ASP A 740 12.18 2.61 5.67
N ILE A 741 12.08 1.70 6.64
CA ILE A 741 13.06 0.62 6.86
C ILE A 741 12.82 -0.55 5.90
N ASN A 742 11.59 -1.06 5.81
CA ASN A 742 11.29 -2.26 5.00
C ASN A 742 11.04 -1.98 3.50
N ALA A 743 11.04 -0.71 3.09
CA ALA A 743 11.36 -0.31 1.72
C ALA A 743 12.82 -0.55 1.33
N LEU A 744 13.73 -0.57 2.32
CA LEU A 744 15.17 -0.46 2.15
C LEU A 744 15.98 -1.73 2.47
N PHE A 745 15.41 -2.71 3.19
CA PHE A 745 16.13 -3.91 3.62
C PHE A 745 15.56 -5.26 3.13
N GLY A 746 14.53 -5.26 2.28
CA GLY A 746 14.11 -6.44 1.51
C GLY A 746 12.60 -6.55 1.22
N PHE A 747 11.73 -6.22 2.16
CA PHE A 747 10.33 -6.62 2.15
C PHE A 747 9.53 -6.03 0.98
N ARG A 748 9.70 -4.74 0.66
CA ARG A 748 9.08 -4.13 -0.53
C ARG A 748 9.50 -4.84 -1.82
N ILE A 749 10.76 -5.26 -1.90
CA ILE A 749 11.31 -5.97 -3.06
C ILE A 749 10.71 -7.38 -3.12
N GLU A 750 10.63 -8.09 -1.99
CA GLU A 750 9.98 -9.40 -1.91
C GLU A 750 8.50 -9.35 -2.33
N CYS A 751 7.73 -8.36 -1.87
CA CYS A 751 6.33 -8.22 -2.29
C CYS A 751 6.20 -8.00 -3.82
N ILE A 752 7.02 -7.13 -4.41
CA ILE A 752 7.06 -6.90 -5.87
C ILE A 752 7.48 -8.16 -6.63
N GLU A 753 8.49 -8.86 -6.14
CA GLU A 753 9.02 -10.10 -6.73
C GLU A 753 7.97 -11.21 -6.72
N ARG A 754 7.25 -11.38 -5.61
CA ARG A 754 6.43 -12.58 -5.38
C ARG A 754 4.94 -12.40 -5.67
N MET A 755 4.45 -11.17 -5.73
CA MET A 755 3.05 -10.83 -6.06
C MET A 755 2.91 -9.96 -7.32
N GLY A 756 4.02 -9.54 -7.93
CA GLY A 756 4.04 -8.60 -9.04
C GLY A 756 4.04 -7.13 -8.58
N GLU A 757 4.44 -6.24 -9.48
CA GLU A 757 4.65 -4.80 -9.25
C GLU A 757 3.51 -4.10 -8.49
N ARG A 758 2.31 -4.05 -9.09
CA ARG A 758 1.14 -3.34 -8.58
C ARG A 758 0.67 -3.92 -7.24
N ASP A 759 0.36 -5.21 -7.23
CA ASP A 759 -0.32 -5.85 -6.12
C ASP A 759 0.65 -6.15 -4.96
N GLY A 760 1.94 -6.33 -5.26
CA GLY A 760 3.03 -6.35 -4.28
C GLY A 760 3.22 -5.01 -3.56
N ILE A 761 3.21 -3.88 -4.27
CA ILE A 761 3.28 -2.55 -3.63
C ILE A 761 2.02 -2.25 -2.83
N TRP A 762 0.85 -2.63 -3.35
CA TRP A 762 -0.40 -2.50 -2.60
C TRP A 762 -0.35 -3.31 -1.29
N THR A 763 0.06 -4.58 -1.35
CA THR A 763 0.26 -5.46 -0.19
C THR A 763 1.26 -4.86 0.79
N TRP A 764 2.40 -4.38 0.30
CA TRP A 764 3.43 -3.75 1.12
C TRP A 764 2.92 -2.50 1.86
N HIS A 765 2.11 -1.66 1.21
CA HIS A 765 1.41 -0.54 1.87
C HIS A 765 0.35 -1.04 2.87
N ARG A 766 -0.45 -2.06 2.53
CA ARG A 766 -1.50 -2.60 3.43
C ARG A 766 -0.91 -3.16 4.72
N ILE A 767 0.19 -3.91 4.63
CA ILE A 767 0.88 -4.50 5.78
C ILE A 767 1.54 -3.40 6.62
N ASN A 768 2.19 -2.39 6.01
CA ASN A 768 2.77 -1.28 6.77
C ASN A 768 1.72 -0.42 7.50
N ARG A 769 0.50 -0.26 6.97
CA ARG A 769 -0.61 0.36 7.72
C ARG A 769 -0.98 -0.45 8.97
N LEU A 770 -0.98 -1.78 8.88
CA LEU A 770 -1.18 -2.66 10.04
C LEU A 770 0.00 -2.57 11.04
N PHE A 771 1.24 -2.48 10.56
CA PHE A 771 2.41 -2.37 11.45
C PHE A 771 2.35 -1.16 12.39
N ASN A 772 1.75 -0.05 11.95
CA ASN A 772 1.52 1.13 12.79
C ASN A 772 0.59 0.85 13.99
N TRP A 773 -0.22 -0.21 13.95
CA TRP A 773 -1.08 -0.65 15.04
C TRP A 773 -0.43 -1.67 15.99
N LEU A 774 0.74 -2.23 15.68
CA LEU A 774 1.36 -3.24 16.54
C LEU A 774 1.63 -2.70 17.97
N PRO A 775 1.30 -3.45 19.04
CA PRO A 775 1.73 -3.14 20.40
C PRO A 775 3.25 -2.96 20.50
N LEU A 776 3.72 -2.11 21.42
CA LEU A 776 5.13 -1.70 21.46
C LEU A 776 5.95 -2.42 22.55
N ALA A 777 5.29 -3.01 23.54
CA ALA A 777 5.91 -3.84 24.57
C ALA A 777 4.91 -4.84 25.15
N ALA A 778 5.40 -5.81 25.93
CA ALA A 778 4.58 -6.74 26.69
C ALA A 778 5.11 -6.88 28.13
N LEU A 779 4.21 -6.94 29.11
CA LEU A 779 4.50 -7.09 30.53
C LEU A 779 3.93 -8.42 31.04
N ILE A 780 4.81 -9.34 31.42
CA ILE A 780 4.47 -10.71 31.83
C ILE A 780 4.47 -10.81 33.35
N GLU A 781 3.35 -11.25 33.94
CA GLU A 781 3.13 -11.38 35.40
C GLU A 781 3.53 -10.14 36.22
N LYS A 782 3.56 -8.97 35.58
CA LYS A 782 4.09 -7.70 36.13
C LYS A 782 5.55 -7.74 36.60
N LYS A 783 6.34 -8.75 36.19
CA LYS A 783 7.75 -8.92 36.61
C LYS A 783 8.76 -8.94 35.47
N ILE A 784 8.34 -9.27 34.25
CA ILE A 784 9.23 -9.31 33.08
C ILE A 784 8.64 -8.37 32.02
N ILE A 785 9.40 -7.36 31.58
CA ILE A 785 9.02 -6.56 30.41
C ILE A 785 9.75 -7.07 29.17
N CYS A 786 9.04 -7.07 28.05
CA CYS A 786 9.52 -7.49 26.74
C CYS A 786 9.35 -6.33 25.75
N MET A 787 10.40 -6.02 25.00
CA MET A 787 10.46 -4.95 24.00
C MET A 787 11.38 -5.38 22.84
N HIS A 788 11.46 -4.61 21.75
CA HIS A 788 12.40 -4.92 20.66
C HIS A 788 13.77 -4.27 20.90
N GLY A 789 13.78 -2.93 20.93
CA GLY A 789 14.91 -2.06 21.23
C GLY A 789 15.30 -2.14 22.70
N GLY A 790 15.19 -1.02 23.42
CA GLY A 790 15.55 -0.95 24.83
C GLY A 790 15.02 0.29 25.53
N ILE A 791 15.52 0.56 26.74
CA ILE A 791 15.09 1.71 27.54
C ILE A 791 15.74 3.04 27.13
N GLY A 792 16.84 2.98 26.39
CA GLY A 792 17.59 4.13 25.87
C GLY A 792 17.87 5.21 26.91
N ARG A 793 17.56 6.48 26.57
CA ARG A 793 17.74 7.64 27.46
C ARG A 793 16.46 8.09 28.15
N SER A 794 15.31 7.80 27.55
CA SER A 794 14.04 8.45 27.88
C SER A 794 13.11 7.58 28.72
N ILE A 795 13.23 6.26 28.67
CA ILE A 795 12.29 5.33 29.28
C ILE A 795 12.77 4.94 30.68
N ASN A 796 12.15 5.53 31.70
CA ASN A 796 12.41 5.26 33.11
C ASN A 796 11.21 4.55 33.78
N HIS A 797 10.02 4.66 33.17
CA HIS A 797 8.77 4.08 33.64
C HIS A 797 7.95 3.43 32.51
N VAL A 798 7.27 2.32 32.79
CA VAL A 798 6.45 1.57 31.80
C VAL A 798 5.28 2.41 31.26
N GLU A 799 4.73 3.28 32.10
CA GLU A 799 3.66 4.22 31.78
C GLU A 799 4.02 5.16 30.61
N GLN A 800 5.32 5.43 30.39
CA GLN A 800 5.79 6.23 29.27
C GLN A 800 5.61 5.52 27.92
N ILE A 801 5.68 4.18 27.90
CA ILE A 801 5.37 3.37 26.70
C ILE A 801 3.85 3.27 26.56
N GLN A 802 3.14 3.06 27.67
CA GLN A 802 1.69 2.87 27.66
C GLN A 802 0.90 4.13 27.22
N SER A 803 1.46 5.33 27.40
CA SER A 803 0.84 6.58 26.96
C SER A 803 0.90 6.81 25.44
N LEU A 804 1.75 6.07 24.71
CA LEU A 804 1.83 6.16 23.25
C LEU A 804 0.54 5.63 22.61
N GLN A 805 -0.16 6.53 21.92
CA GLN A 805 -1.34 6.21 21.12
C GLN A 805 -0.94 5.44 19.86
N ARG A 806 -1.82 4.56 19.39
CA ARG A 806 -1.70 3.87 18.10
C ARG A 806 -2.94 4.21 17.25
N PRO A 807 -2.83 4.28 15.91
CA PRO A 807 -1.65 3.91 15.11
C PRO A 807 -0.54 4.96 15.22
N ILE A 808 0.73 4.51 15.23
CA ILE A 808 1.90 5.38 15.34
C ILE A 808 2.85 5.13 14.17
N THR A 809 3.40 6.18 13.56
CA THR A 809 4.43 6.09 12.52
C THR A 809 5.82 6.33 13.12
N MET A 810 6.89 6.05 12.37
CA MET A 810 8.24 6.49 12.75
C MET A 810 8.43 8.01 12.60
N GLU A 811 7.64 8.65 11.73
CA GLU A 811 7.64 10.11 11.51
C GLU A 811 7.01 10.86 12.70
N ALA A 812 6.00 10.27 13.36
CA ALA A 812 5.47 10.67 14.67
C ALA A 812 6.45 10.41 15.84
N GLY A 813 7.72 10.12 15.53
CA GLY A 813 8.68 9.48 16.40
C GLY A 813 9.08 10.27 17.64
N SER A 814 8.34 10.07 18.73
CA SER A 814 8.81 10.48 20.06
C SER A 814 10.15 9.80 20.41
N ILE A 815 10.96 10.44 21.25
CA ILE A 815 12.23 9.85 21.73
C ILE A 815 11.99 8.51 22.44
N VAL A 816 10.81 8.34 23.07
CA VAL A 816 10.38 7.07 23.68
C VAL A 816 10.23 5.97 22.61
N LEU A 817 9.54 6.23 21.49
CA LEU A 817 9.42 5.24 20.40
C LEU A 817 10.79 4.92 19.79
N MET A 818 11.63 5.93 19.57
CA MET A 818 12.96 5.75 19.00
C MET A 818 13.86 4.91 19.92
N ASP A 819 13.94 5.23 21.21
CA ASP A 819 14.70 4.44 22.19
C ASP A 819 14.13 3.00 22.28
N LEU A 820 12.80 2.84 22.31
CA LEU A 820 12.11 1.54 22.44
C LEU A 820 12.31 0.57 21.27
N LEU A 821 12.61 1.09 20.08
CA LEU A 821 12.85 0.29 18.87
C LEU A 821 14.33 0.21 18.44
N TRP A 822 15.18 1.19 18.82
CA TRP A 822 16.54 1.31 18.28
C TRP A 822 17.68 1.47 19.31
N SER A 823 17.39 1.50 20.62
CA SER A 823 18.45 1.54 21.62
C SER A 823 18.99 0.14 21.95
N ASP A 824 20.28 0.06 22.28
CA ASP A 824 20.97 -1.19 22.66
C ASP A 824 21.58 -1.09 24.06
N PRO A 825 21.74 -2.18 24.82
CA PRO A 825 22.63 -2.22 25.96
C PRO A 825 24.09 -1.93 25.52
N THR A 826 24.90 -1.31 26.38
CA THR A 826 26.34 -1.10 26.11
C THR A 826 27.07 -2.43 25.92
N GLU A 827 28.24 -2.40 25.26
CA GLU A 827 29.01 -3.59 24.84
C GLU A 827 29.23 -4.64 25.94
N ASN A 828 29.34 -4.22 27.20
CA ASN A 828 29.52 -5.10 28.36
C ASN A 828 29.18 -4.36 29.67
N ASP A 829 28.99 -5.15 30.75
CA ASP A 829 28.62 -4.69 32.09
C ASP A 829 29.63 -3.72 32.78
N SER A 830 30.79 -3.39 32.19
CA SER A 830 31.69 -2.36 32.73
C SER A 830 31.48 -0.96 32.16
N VAL A 831 30.53 -0.78 31.23
CA VAL A 831 30.26 0.50 30.56
C VAL A 831 28.91 1.06 31.01
N GLU A 832 28.95 1.88 32.07
CA GLU A 832 27.78 2.57 32.64
C GLU A 832 27.35 3.82 31.84
N GLY A 833 26.11 4.27 32.08
CA GLY A 833 25.55 5.52 31.61
C GLY A 833 24.95 5.43 30.21
N LEU A 834 25.12 6.50 29.42
CA LEU A 834 24.67 6.58 28.03
C LEU A 834 25.86 6.82 27.10
N ARG A 835 25.86 6.16 25.93
CA ARG A 835 26.86 6.34 24.87
C ARG A 835 26.14 6.58 23.52
N PRO A 836 26.75 7.25 22.54
CA PRO A 836 26.24 7.26 21.17
C PRO A 836 26.20 5.85 20.58
N ASN A 837 25.15 5.51 19.84
CA ASN A 837 25.04 4.21 19.17
C ASN A 837 25.71 4.25 17.79
N ALA A 838 26.43 3.18 17.43
CA ALA A 838 27.01 3.01 16.09
C ALA A 838 25.96 2.89 14.97
N ARG A 839 24.70 2.51 15.28
CA ARG A 839 23.61 2.37 14.30
C ARG A 839 23.21 3.69 13.63
N GLY A 840 23.41 4.86 14.26
CA GLY A 840 23.10 6.13 13.61
C GLY A 840 23.11 7.37 14.51
N PRO A 841 23.18 8.58 13.92
CA PRO A 841 23.16 9.84 14.67
C PRO A 841 21.84 10.01 15.43
N GLY A 842 21.94 10.38 16.70
CA GLY A 842 20.78 10.55 17.58
C GLY A 842 20.35 9.30 18.35
N LEU A 843 20.82 8.10 17.98
CA LEU A 843 20.62 6.86 18.73
C LEU A 843 21.63 6.71 19.89
N VAL A 844 21.28 5.93 20.92
CA VAL A 844 22.11 5.69 22.11
C VAL A 844 22.21 4.21 22.48
N THR A 845 23.28 3.87 23.20
CA THR A 845 23.33 2.66 24.03
C THR A 845 23.26 3.01 25.52
N PHE A 846 22.77 2.08 26.34
CA PHE A 846 22.52 2.27 27.77
C PHE A 846 23.24 1.23 28.65
N GLY A 847 23.81 1.70 29.76
CA GLY A 847 24.59 0.89 30.69
C GLY A 847 23.75 0.02 31.64
N PRO A 848 24.40 -0.89 32.39
CA PRO A 848 23.72 -1.76 33.34
C PRO A 848 23.13 -0.96 34.53
N ASP A 849 23.70 0.19 34.87
CA ASP A 849 23.15 1.16 35.83
C ASP A 849 21.71 1.57 35.47
N ARG A 850 21.45 1.83 34.18
CA ARG A 850 20.12 2.22 33.67
C ARG A 850 19.14 1.06 33.70
N VAL A 851 19.60 -0.16 33.41
CA VAL A 851 18.78 -1.38 33.55
C VAL A 851 18.39 -1.61 35.01
N MET A 852 19.36 -1.55 35.93
CA MET A 852 19.12 -1.73 37.36
C MET A 852 18.24 -0.62 37.95
N GLU A 853 18.34 0.61 37.46
CA GLU A 853 17.44 1.70 37.82
C GLU A 853 16.02 1.48 37.28
N PHE A 854 15.88 1.16 35.99
CA PHE A 854 14.57 0.91 35.38
C PHE A 854 13.85 -0.26 36.06
N CYS A 855 14.51 -1.39 36.28
CA CYS A 855 13.91 -2.54 36.95
C CYS A 855 13.42 -2.19 38.36
N ARG A 856 14.25 -1.49 39.15
CA ARG A 856 13.91 -1.01 40.50
C ARG A 856 12.72 -0.05 40.50
N ASN A 857 12.68 0.88 39.55
CA ASN A 857 11.64 1.92 39.47
C ASN A 857 10.26 1.38 39.05
N ASN A 858 10.19 0.15 38.52
CA ASN A 858 8.98 -0.48 37.99
C ASN A 858 8.64 -1.82 38.66
N ASP A 859 9.35 -2.20 39.74
CA ASP A 859 9.20 -3.49 40.46
C ASP A 859 9.41 -4.74 39.55
N LEU A 860 10.25 -4.59 38.52
CA LEU A 860 10.57 -5.65 37.55
C LEU A 860 11.83 -6.42 37.94
N GLN A 861 11.92 -7.65 37.45
CA GLN A 861 13.05 -8.56 37.65
C GLN A 861 13.92 -8.70 36.39
N LEU A 862 13.33 -8.53 35.20
CA LEU A 862 13.98 -8.81 33.92
C LEU A 862 13.42 -7.93 32.79
N ILE A 863 14.32 -7.47 31.92
CA ILE A 863 14.02 -6.98 30.56
C ILE A 863 14.38 -8.10 29.56
N VAL A 864 13.50 -8.44 28.64
CA VAL A 864 13.80 -9.27 27.46
C VAL A 864 13.72 -8.39 26.22
N ARG A 865 14.73 -8.47 25.35
CA ARG A 865 14.84 -7.66 24.14
C ARG A 865 15.38 -8.44 22.93
N ALA A 866 15.37 -7.84 21.74
CA ALA A 866 15.82 -8.47 20.50
C ALA A 866 16.85 -7.61 19.73
N HIS A 867 16.73 -7.37 18.41
CA HIS A 867 17.47 -6.36 17.59
C HIS A 867 19.01 -6.53 17.44
N GLU A 868 19.66 -7.30 18.31
CA GLU A 868 21.11 -7.55 18.33
C GLU A 868 21.40 -9.01 18.01
N CYS A 869 22.14 -9.25 16.93
CA CYS A 869 22.61 -10.59 16.59
C CYS A 869 23.74 -11.01 17.57
N VAL A 870 23.42 -11.97 18.44
CA VAL A 870 24.29 -12.51 19.49
C VAL A 870 24.64 -13.98 19.17
N MET A 871 25.88 -14.39 19.46
CA MET A 871 26.44 -15.63 18.89
C MET A 871 25.68 -16.91 19.27
N ASP A 872 25.21 -17.04 20.50
CA ASP A 872 24.45 -18.21 20.99
C ASP A 872 22.93 -18.07 20.82
N GLY A 873 22.47 -17.05 20.08
CA GLY A 873 21.05 -16.71 19.92
C GLY A 873 20.43 -16.03 21.16
N PHE A 874 21.12 -16.02 22.29
CA PHE A 874 20.77 -15.18 23.45
C PHE A 874 22.04 -14.69 24.17
N GLU A 875 21.94 -13.55 24.87
CA GLU A 875 23.01 -12.99 25.71
C GLU A 875 22.43 -12.42 27.01
N ARG A 876 23.21 -12.40 28.10
CA ARG A 876 22.83 -11.79 29.39
C ARG A 876 23.64 -10.53 29.64
N PHE A 877 22.97 -9.49 30.12
CA PHE A 877 23.54 -8.18 30.45
C PHE A 877 23.00 -7.71 31.81
N ALA A 878 23.68 -6.74 32.43
CA ALA A 878 23.32 -6.15 33.74
C ALA A 878 23.12 -7.23 34.82
N GLN A 879 24.12 -8.09 34.99
CA GLN A 879 24.10 -9.24 35.92
C GLN A 879 22.95 -10.24 35.67
N GLY A 880 22.32 -10.21 34.48
CA GLY A 880 21.19 -11.04 34.10
C GLY A 880 19.81 -10.36 34.22
N HIS A 881 19.75 -9.07 34.56
CA HIS A 881 18.49 -8.29 34.57
C HIS A 881 18.07 -7.83 33.17
N LEU A 882 18.90 -8.04 32.15
CA LEU A 882 18.51 -7.97 30.74
C LEU A 882 18.95 -9.24 29.99
N ILE A 883 18.09 -9.74 29.11
CA ILE A 883 18.41 -10.78 28.12
C ILE A 883 18.14 -10.25 26.72
N THR A 884 19.16 -10.33 25.85
CA THR A 884 19.04 -10.17 24.40
C THR A 884 18.72 -11.52 23.76
N LEU A 885 17.82 -11.55 22.77
CA LEU A 885 17.30 -12.76 22.13
C LEU A 885 17.18 -12.59 20.62
N PHE A 886 17.71 -13.54 19.85
CA PHE A 886 17.74 -13.52 18.39
C PHE A 886 17.40 -14.91 17.85
N SER A 887 16.35 -15.05 17.02
CA SER A 887 15.79 -16.37 16.69
C SER A 887 16.21 -16.94 15.32
N ALA A 888 16.78 -16.13 14.43
CA ALA A 888 17.28 -16.57 13.11
C ALA A 888 18.74 -17.09 13.16
N THR A 889 19.06 -18.20 12.47
CA THR A 889 20.41 -18.80 12.46
C THR A 889 21.27 -18.28 11.31
N ASN A 890 22.60 -18.15 11.51
CA ASN A 890 23.54 -17.61 10.52
C ASN A 890 23.01 -16.36 9.78
N TYR A 891 22.62 -15.36 10.56
CA TYR A 891 21.96 -14.15 10.08
C TYR A 891 22.67 -13.50 8.88
N CYS A 892 21.88 -13.09 7.88
CA CYS A 892 22.34 -12.57 6.59
C CYS A 892 23.38 -13.47 5.88
N GLY A 893 23.40 -14.77 6.19
CA GLY A 893 24.37 -15.74 5.66
C GLY A 893 25.81 -15.63 6.19
N THR A 894 26.10 -14.69 7.09
CA THR A 894 27.47 -14.26 7.44
C THR A 894 27.78 -14.25 8.94
N ALA A 895 26.77 -14.12 9.81
CA ALA A 895 26.96 -14.02 11.25
C ALA A 895 27.47 -15.32 11.91
N SER A 896 27.12 -16.48 11.37
CA SER A 896 27.38 -17.82 11.94
C SER A 896 26.81 -18.07 13.36
N ASN A 897 25.87 -17.25 13.79
CA ASN A 897 25.21 -17.36 15.09
C ASN A 897 24.20 -18.54 15.15
N ALA A 898 23.98 -19.06 16.35
CA ALA A 898 22.78 -19.82 16.68
C ALA A 898 21.55 -18.89 16.80
N GLY A 899 20.37 -19.46 16.62
CA GLY A 899 19.09 -18.79 16.87
C GLY A 899 18.42 -19.41 18.09
N ALA A 900 17.84 -18.60 18.98
CA ALA A 900 17.24 -19.10 20.22
C ALA A 900 15.83 -18.53 20.50
N ILE A 901 15.12 -19.21 21.38
CA ILE A 901 13.86 -18.81 22.01
C ILE A 901 13.99 -18.97 23.52
N LEU A 902 13.16 -18.26 24.28
CA LEU A 902 13.07 -18.43 25.75
C LEU A 902 11.76 -19.12 26.10
N VAL A 903 11.84 -20.23 26.84
CA VAL A 903 10.66 -20.88 27.44
C VAL A 903 10.53 -20.39 28.88
N LEU A 904 9.42 -19.71 29.18
CA LEU A 904 9.11 -19.17 30.51
C LEU A 904 8.16 -20.10 31.27
N GLY A 905 8.62 -20.65 32.39
CA GLY A 905 7.81 -21.46 33.31
C GLY A 905 6.81 -20.62 34.12
N ARG A 906 5.81 -21.29 34.73
CA ARG A 906 4.81 -20.66 35.63
C ARG A 906 5.41 -20.14 36.94
N ASP A 907 6.61 -20.61 37.26
CA ASP A 907 7.51 -20.18 38.33
C ASP A 907 8.43 -19.03 37.90
N LEU A 908 8.22 -18.48 36.70
CA LEU A 908 9.06 -17.49 36.03
C LEU A 908 10.50 -17.95 35.74
N VAL A 909 10.77 -19.26 35.78
CA VAL A 909 12.07 -19.80 35.36
C VAL A 909 12.21 -19.68 33.84
N VAL A 910 13.24 -18.96 33.39
CA VAL A 910 13.58 -18.74 31.98
C VAL A 910 14.56 -19.81 31.51
N VAL A 911 14.15 -20.62 30.54
CA VAL A 911 14.99 -21.67 29.93
C VAL A 911 15.24 -21.33 28.45
N PRO A 912 16.48 -20.95 28.07
CA PRO A 912 16.82 -20.76 26.66
C PRO A 912 16.82 -22.11 25.92
N LYS A 913 16.38 -22.07 24.66
CA LYS A 913 16.31 -23.19 23.72
C LYS A 913 16.81 -22.72 22.37
N LEU A 914 17.74 -23.44 21.75
CA LEU A 914 18.52 -22.94 20.61
C LEU A 914 18.58 -23.93 19.46
N ILE A 915 18.83 -23.41 18.25
CA ILE A 915 19.14 -24.15 17.04
C ILE A 915 20.41 -23.57 16.41
N HIS A 916 21.29 -24.45 15.92
CA HIS A 916 22.51 -24.04 15.22
C HIS A 916 22.25 -23.86 13.71
N PRO A 917 23.13 -23.15 12.98
CA PRO A 917 23.10 -23.13 11.52
C PRO A 917 23.11 -24.55 10.92
N LEU A 918 22.41 -24.75 9.81
CA LEU A 918 22.54 -25.98 9.03
C LEU A 918 23.92 -26.03 8.34
N PRO A 919 24.53 -27.22 8.16
CA PRO A 919 25.77 -27.34 7.38
C PRO A 919 25.59 -26.80 5.96
N PRO A 920 26.64 -26.19 5.36
CA PRO A 920 26.59 -25.79 3.96
C PRO A 920 26.33 -27.01 3.08
N ALA A 921 25.46 -26.85 2.08
CA ALA A 921 25.07 -27.94 1.18
C ALA A 921 26.30 -28.48 0.43
N ILE A 922 26.60 -29.77 0.61
CA ILE A 922 27.64 -30.44 -0.17
C ILE A 922 27.18 -30.48 -1.64
N PRO A 923 27.96 -29.95 -2.60
CA PRO A 923 27.59 -30.01 -4.01
C PRO A 923 27.61 -31.46 -4.50
N SER A 924 26.42 -32.05 -4.67
CA SER A 924 26.25 -33.32 -5.38
C SER A 924 26.67 -33.16 -6.84
N GLY A 925 27.46 -34.10 -7.36
CA GLY A 925 28.16 -33.98 -8.65
C GLY A 925 27.30 -34.07 -9.93
N GLU A 926 26.05 -33.61 -9.88
CA GLU A 926 25.24 -33.35 -11.08
C GLU A 926 25.47 -31.90 -11.53
N ALA A 927 25.41 -31.64 -12.84
CA ALA A 927 25.71 -30.31 -13.37
C ALA A 927 24.68 -29.27 -12.89
N PRO A 928 25.10 -28.04 -12.53
CA PRO A 928 24.20 -27.06 -11.93
C PRO A 928 23.13 -26.62 -12.93
N SER A 929 21.88 -27.03 -12.66
CA SER A 929 20.70 -26.33 -13.16
C SER A 929 20.70 -24.88 -12.67
N GLU A 930 20.05 -24.00 -13.43
CA GLU A 930 20.18 -22.52 -13.34
C GLU A 930 19.73 -21.92 -12.00
N HIS A 931 20.57 -22.00 -10.97
CA HIS A 931 20.41 -21.33 -9.67
C HIS A 931 20.74 -19.83 -9.77
N ILE A 932 19.94 -19.09 -10.53
CA ILE A 932 20.09 -17.64 -10.76
C ILE A 932 19.19 -16.81 -9.81
N GLU A 933 18.14 -17.40 -9.24
CA GLU A 933 17.08 -16.63 -8.54
C GLU A 933 17.39 -16.21 -7.08
N ASP A 934 18.40 -16.81 -6.43
CA ASP A 934 18.61 -16.66 -4.98
C ASP A 934 19.49 -15.46 -4.54
N THR A 935 20.21 -14.81 -5.47
CA THR A 935 21.27 -13.86 -5.12
C THR A 935 20.79 -12.48 -4.66
N TRP A 936 19.63 -12.00 -5.11
CA TRP A 936 19.20 -10.60 -4.89
C TRP A 936 19.19 -10.18 -3.40
N MET A 937 18.81 -11.10 -2.51
CA MET A 937 18.77 -10.85 -1.07
C MET A 937 20.19 -10.86 -0.46
N GLN A 938 21.08 -11.70 -0.99
CA GLN A 938 22.50 -11.76 -0.61
C GLN A 938 23.23 -10.49 -1.08
N GLU A 939 22.95 -10.04 -2.30
CA GLU A 939 23.46 -8.78 -2.87
C GLU A 939 22.97 -7.56 -2.08
N LEU A 940 21.68 -7.52 -1.69
CA LEU A 940 21.18 -6.43 -0.86
C LEU A 940 21.87 -6.41 0.51
N ASN A 941 22.02 -7.57 1.15
CA ASN A 941 22.75 -7.69 2.43
C ASN A 941 24.25 -7.37 2.29
N ALA A 942 24.89 -7.67 1.15
CA ALA A 942 26.29 -7.30 0.89
C ALA A 942 26.46 -5.78 0.70
N ASN A 943 25.52 -5.13 0.00
CA ASN A 943 25.49 -3.67 -0.17
C ASN A 943 25.04 -2.93 1.11
N ARG A 944 24.34 -3.61 2.01
CA ARG A 944 23.72 -3.06 3.23
C ARG A 944 23.92 -4.03 4.39
N PRO A 945 25.15 -4.22 4.90
CA PRO A 945 25.43 -5.23 5.93
C PRO A 945 24.55 -5.03 7.18
N PRO A 946 24.25 -6.12 7.91
CA PRO A 946 23.67 -6.01 9.26
C PRO A 946 24.66 -5.36 10.22
N THR A 947 24.16 -4.88 11.37
CA THR A 947 25.03 -4.55 12.52
C THR A 947 25.86 -5.80 12.86
N PRO A 948 27.20 -5.70 13.03
CA PRO A 948 28.04 -6.85 13.34
C PRO A 948 27.61 -7.59 14.59
N THR A 949 27.82 -8.91 14.62
CA THR A 949 27.58 -9.76 15.79
C THR A 949 28.31 -9.23 17.02
N ARG A 950 27.56 -9.02 18.11
CA ARG A 950 28.11 -8.54 19.38
C ARG A 950 29.22 -9.49 19.89
N GLY A 951 30.29 -8.90 20.41
CA GLY A 951 31.45 -9.64 20.94
C GLY A 951 32.47 -10.14 19.89
N ARG A 952 32.23 -10.02 18.58
CA ARG A 952 33.20 -10.45 17.55
C ARG A 952 34.25 -9.37 17.24
N PRO A 953 35.57 -9.64 17.38
CA PRO A 953 36.59 -8.68 16.98
C PRO A 953 36.52 -8.32 15.49
N GLN A 954 36.68 -7.04 15.15
CA GLN A 954 36.79 -6.62 13.76
C GLN A 954 38.10 -7.14 13.15
N ILE A 955 37.98 -7.97 12.11
CA ILE A 955 39.13 -8.37 11.29
C ILE A 955 39.46 -7.20 10.35
N THR A 956 40.36 -6.34 10.78
CA THR A 956 40.92 -5.25 9.97
C THR A 956 41.67 -5.83 8.77
N ASN A 957 41.15 -5.63 7.56
CA ASN A 957 41.59 -6.30 6.34
C ASN A 957 42.84 -5.64 5.71
N ASP A 958 43.86 -5.36 6.52
CA ASP A 958 45.11 -4.75 6.08
C ASP A 958 45.99 -5.76 5.34
N ARG A 959 45.96 -5.68 4.01
CA ARG A 959 46.60 -6.63 3.09
C ARG A 959 48.10 -6.36 2.94
N ALA A 960 48.85 -6.36 4.04
CA ALA A 960 50.26 -5.96 4.12
C ALA A 960 51.15 -6.98 4.87
N GLY A 961 51.28 -8.18 4.32
CA GLY A 961 52.45 -9.06 4.49
C GLY A 961 52.77 -9.60 5.89
N PHE A 962 52.35 -10.83 6.17
CA PHE A 962 53.05 -11.71 7.11
C PHE A 962 53.59 -12.96 6.40
N LEU A 963 54.76 -13.43 6.85
CA LEU A 963 55.50 -14.53 6.25
C LEU A 963 54.99 -15.89 6.70
N VAL A 964 55.18 -16.90 5.84
CA VAL A 964 54.92 -18.31 6.13
C VAL A 964 55.84 -18.81 7.24
N LEU A 965 55.26 -19.37 8.30
CA LEU A 965 55.92 -20.32 9.19
C LEU A 965 54.96 -21.46 9.57
N SER A 966 55.17 -22.60 8.91
CA SER A 966 54.94 -24.01 9.34
C SER A 966 53.79 -24.36 10.29
N ASP A 967 52.95 -25.29 9.85
CA ASP A 967 52.17 -26.19 10.71
C ASP A 967 53.06 -27.02 11.66
N GLU A 968 52.62 -27.23 12.90
CA GLU A 968 52.75 -28.51 13.63
C GLU A 968 51.88 -28.50 14.91
N GLN A 969 51.31 -29.65 15.28
CA GLN A 969 50.53 -29.92 16.51
C GLN A 969 49.17 -29.15 16.58
N ASP A 970 48.00 -29.78 16.79
CA ASP A 970 47.67 -31.07 17.39
C ASP A 970 46.66 -31.92 16.59
N GLN A 971 46.95 -33.22 16.45
CA GLN A 971 45.95 -34.27 16.25
C GLN A 971 46.18 -35.36 17.29
N HIS A 972 45.38 -35.44 18.36
CA HIS A 972 45.24 -36.67 19.14
C HIS A 972 44.02 -36.63 20.08
N LEU A 973 43.53 -37.82 20.44
CA LEU A 973 42.63 -38.12 21.57
C LEU A 973 41.11 -37.80 21.44
N GLU A 974 40.44 -38.49 20.52
CA GLU A 974 39.17 -39.15 20.86
C GLU A 974 39.29 -40.67 20.67
N LYS A 975 39.36 -41.42 21.80
CA LYS A 975 39.09 -42.87 21.92
C LYS A 975 39.30 -43.33 23.37
N SER A 976 38.48 -44.31 23.81
CA SER A 976 38.41 -44.87 25.19
C SER A 976 38.01 -43.83 26.27
N GLU A 977 37.26 -44.16 27.32
CA GLU A 977 36.51 -45.37 27.73
C GLU A 977 35.29 -44.86 28.55
N HIS A 978 34.11 -45.48 28.62
CA HIS A 978 33.78 -46.86 28.99
C HIS A 978 34.19 -47.29 30.41
N LYS A 979 33.88 -46.44 31.41
CA LYS A 979 33.53 -46.89 32.77
C LYS A 979 32.64 -45.90 33.51
#